data_AF-A0A803TJ86-F1
#
_entry.id   AF-A0A803TJ86-F1
#
_cell.length_a   1.000
_cell.length_b   1.000
_cell.length_c   1.000
_cell.angle_alpha   90.00
_cell.angle_beta   90.00
_cell.angle_gamma   90.00
#
_symmetry.space_group_name_H-M   'P 1'
#
loop_
_entity.id
_entity.type
_entity.pdbx_description
1 polymer ?
#
loop_
_entity_poly.entity_id
_entity_poly.type
_entity_poly.pdbx_seq_one_letter_code
_entity_poly.pdbx_strand_id
1 'polypeptide(L)'
;IGRVSELLEKHELQKPVLFVKETQNNPEEAHKLMIRLTRHTGRKQPPVNEMHWMGLLQDMLEMQQNVYTCLEPDTCYEIFAESLLCSSQLENIHLAGQMMHCSIWSIDPPVSAASKGKSQYRVSYDKSLELVLAASREYFNSSTSLTDTCMDLARSCLQLITDCPPVVQEELDLIRALSYLEDFGVKILPLQVRLCTDRLSLIKECLLQLPTNYKQSAKLLGLANLLKVAGDDQMERKGQVLILLVEQALRFQDYKSANMHCQELMASGYTKSWDVCSQLGQSEGYQDTSVRQELIAYALTHCPPSAIESLLAASRTLQTEILYHAVNYQIRPSEKVENISTSRSPGGIRTESSLESTDLLQWTTSKTMKVLSDTTLTTKAMLHAVSDRQWWKKSLTYLRPLHGQEFGDVLKSTSGANAAIEKQGCHPFYESLIDNPYLAEHNPSESFAEVLLRAGKLALMKSEGPDLFPATEVLLQLASEALPNDMTLSLAYLLALPQVLDANKCFEKQPPSALSLQLASYYYSLQIYARLAPCFKDECHPLYRADPKELIQMVTKHVSQSSSFNWPDETATLIKHLQYYNERLLDFTQAQVLQGLGKGVDVQRFTADSQYKKETILGLAETLEENVYRIALSLAQRYNVPLWEVYMTHLEFLFSDSGLATAAIEDRAQNLGLFETLKTIPEAFHDHMAKYVYPTIEGRDHQRLLYYFTLLENCASPEFVKHTVKLFLYIYFPPIGLNYKKLMEENVNPLAALEPILTSQNVLSISKLASKIPEKEGGMLSPSSVYAIWIKKLFWIGDPHLIKKAPETIAEWLHAYDICAKYFDRLYPGDIINFMDEITFSSKAVTKLSVDSRVGMTKKAIKSVKHVAEKSGKRTTEGDNVEGVVDGQISYEDAMNHLQQSLAHLETLNHSFISYLKNSDQNLLQQYGYQYDLSRSEKTKINEQAVTMCVDGQPLDMIQKLLDVAVGDLGFSSRDIVQTAVSKVVGALSDDGSQHAFKKDPFQILESIVCAVHTICLNLLNFFLYFRTSPSNNPWVKLGTAMLMKNQQEHKENKGNEILKICRSLYGTKHMLSAECIKDLCLLLLKQSLKLPSLKLLVESRDQDLHFMALEQITALSKVDDSNCDSELLSLLLDEKLTVKCISTVYYPHLVNHLLVKQEEGRWNIEEIAKQLQESGFTAEAGSLLMACKGTHPALQTFSAAVHAVKHWI
;
A
#
# COMPACT_ATOMS: atom_id res chain seq x y z
N ILE A 1 -9.54 121.36 8.02
CA ILE A 1 -10.79 121.49 7.22
C ILE A 1 -10.53 122.07 5.82
N GLY A 2 -10.05 123.32 5.67
CA GLY A 2 -9.78 123.90 4.34
C GLY A 2 -8.86 123.04 3.46
N ARG A 3 -7.75 122.54 4.04
CA ARG A 3 -6.82 121.61 3.39
C ARG A 3 -7.46 120.30 2.90
N VAL A 4 -8.44 119.76 3.62
CA VAL A 4 -9.15 118.53 3.21
C VAL A 4 -10.10 118.80 2.04
N SER A 5 -10.68 120.01 1.97
CA SER A 5 -11.46 120.43 0.80
C SER A 5 -10.60 120.55 -0.46
N GLU A 6 -9.35 121.04 -0.33
CA GLU A 6 -8.38 121.07 -1.42
C GLU A 6 -7.97 119.66 -1.89
N LEU A 7 -7.74 118.74 -0.95
CA LEU A 7 -7.41 117.35 -1.27
C LEU A 7 -8.58 116.61 -1.95
N LEU A 8 -9.82 116.86 -1.52
CA LEU A 8 -11.01 116.33 -2.20
C LEU A 8 -11.18 116.92 -3.61
N GLU A 9 -10.88 118.21 -3.80
CA GLU A 9 -10.90 118.87 -5.11
C GLU A 9 -9.79 118.34 -6.04
N LYS A 10 -8.58 118.08 -5.51
CA LYS A 10 -7.47 117.43 -6.23
C LYS A 10 -7.87 116.08 -6.83
N HIS A 11 -8.74 115.34 -6.14
CA HIS A 11 -9.28 114.05 -6.59
C HIS A 11 -10.65 114.15 -7.28
N GLU A 12 -11.05 115.34 -7.74
CA GLU A 12 -12.29 115.61 -8.49
C GLU A 12 -13.59 115.30 -7.72
N LEU A 13 -13.53 115.26 -6.39
CA LEU A 13 -14.68 115.03 -5.50
C LEU A 13 -15.03 116.30 -4.73
N GLN A 14 -15.50 117.33 -5.45
CA GLN A 14 -15.86 118.61 -4.85
C GLN A 14 -17.01 118.45 -3.84
N LYS A 15 -16.73 118.78 -2.58
CA LYS A 15 -17.71 118.83 -1.48
C LYS A 15 -17.63 120.18 -0.78
N PRO A 16 -18.77 120.78 -0.37
CA PRO A 16 -18.75 122.03 0.38
C PRO A 16 -17.95 121.89 1.68
N VAL A 17 -17.27 122.96 2.11
CA VAL A 17 -16.57 123.01 3.41
C VAL A 17 -17.52 122.67 4.58
N LEU A 18 -18.80 123.02 4.45
CA LEU A 18 -19.85 122.67 5.41
C LEU A 18 -20.00 121.14 5.56
N PHE A 19 -20.00 120.40 4.45
CA PHE A 19 -20.09 118.94 4.46
C PHE A 19 -18.93 118.28 5.21
N VAL A 20 -17.70 118.78 5.01
CA VAL A 20 -16.52 118.29 5.74
C VAL A 20 -16.65 118.55 7.24
N LYS A 21 -17.19 119.71 7.64
CA LYS A 21 -17.44 120.06 9.04
C LYS A 21 -18.54 119.22 9.69
N GLU A 22 -19.62 118.91 8.97
CA GLU A 22 -20.74 118.09 9.47
C GLU A 22 -20.37 116.61 9.60
N THR A 23 -19.50 116.12 8.72
CA THR A 23 -19.09 114.70 8.68
C THR A 23 -17.86 114.38 9.53
N GLN A 24 -17.11 115.38 10.03
CA GLN A 24 -15.83 115.17 10.74
C GLN A 24 -15.92 114.23 11.95
N ASN A 25 -17.07 114.18 12.64
CA ASN A 25 -17.30 113.32 13.82
C ASN A 25 -18.21 112.12 13.51
N ASN A 26 -18.61 111.92 12.26
CA ASN A 26 -19.46 110.79 11.85
C ASN A 26 -18.60 109.71 11.19
N PRO A 27 -18.30 108.60 11.88
CA PRO A 27 -17.42 107.56 11.34
C PRO A 27 -17.98 106.91 10.07
N GLU A 28 -19.31 106.71 9.97
CA GLU A 28 -19.92 106.08 8.79
C GLU A 28 -19.79 106.96 7.54
N GLU A 29 -20.07 108.27 7.65
CA GLU A 29 -19.97 109.18 6.51
C GLU A 29 -18.52 109.47 6.12
N ALA A 30 -17.61 109.52 7.10
CA ALA A 30 -16.18 109.58 6.84
C ALA A 30 -15.68 108.34 6.09
N HIS A 31 -16.08 107.14 6.53
CA HIS A 31 -15.76 105.87 5.87
C HIS A 31 -16.30 105.82 4.44
N LYS A 32 -17.58 106.18 4.23
CA LYS A 32 -18.18 106.27 2.89
C LYS A 32 -17.48 107.27 2.00
N LEU A 33 -16.99 108.39 2.53
CA LEU A 33 -16.24 109.39 1.78
C LEU A 33 -14.90 108.82 1.30
N MET A 34 -14.15 108.15 2.19
CA MET A 34 -12.88 107.49 1.86
C MET A 34 -13.08 106.42 0.77
N ILE A 35 -14.13 105.59 0.88
CA ILE A 35 -14.50 104.62 -0.18
C ILE A 35 -14.84 105.31 -1.50
N ARG A 36 -15.59 106.41 -1.48
CA ARG A 36 -15.93 107.14 -2.73
C ARG A 36 -14.68 107.69 -3.40
N LEU A 37 -13.72 108.17 -2.63
CA LEU A 37 -12.44 108.70 -3.10
C LEU A 37 -11.60 107.64 -3.81
N THR A 38 -11.45 106.47 -3.19
CA THR A 38 -10.71 105.35 -3.78
C THR A 38 -11.41 104.76 -4.99
N ARG A 39 -12.74 104.57 -4.93
CA ARG A 39 -13.52 104.06 -6.07
C ARG A 39 -13.54 105.01 -7.26
N HIS A 40 -13.57 106.33 -7.02
CA HIS A 40 -13.51 107.31 -8.10
C HIS A 40 -12.16 107.24 -8.82
N THR A 41 -11.07 107.09 -8.06
CA THR A 41 -9.72 106.92 -8.61
C THR A 41 -9.59 105.61 -9.39
N GLY A 42 -10.11 104.50 -8.87
CA GLY A 42 -10.09 103.20 -9.55
C GLY A 42 -10.92 103.14 -10.85
N ARG A 43 -11.82 104.11 -11.08
CA ARG A 43 -12.65 104.20 -12.30
C ARG A 43 -12.10 105.17 -13.36
N LYS A 44 -10.97 105.85 -13.10
CA LYS A 44 -10.38 106.76 -14.09
C LYS A 44 -9.84 105.98 -15.30
N GLN A 45 -10.04 106.54 -16.50
CA GLN A 45 -9.44 106.05 -17.74
C GLN A 45 -8.57 107.16 -18.36
N PRO A 46 -7.29 106.91 -18.71
CA PRO A 46 -6.55 105.65 -18.55
C PRO A 46 -6.29 105.28 -17.07
N PRO A 47 -5.99 104.00 -16.78
CA PRO A 47 -5.72 103.55 -15.42
C PRO A 47 -4.54 104.30 -14.81
N VAL A 48 -4.67 104.66 -13.54
CA VAL A 48 -3.64 105.37 -12.80
C VAL A 48 -2.48 104.43 -12.46
N ASN A 49 -1.26 104.95 -12.45
CA ASN A 49 -0.07 104.18 -12.09
C ASN A 49 0.09 104.05 -10.56
N GLU A 50 0.98 103.15 -10.12
CA GLU A 50 1.30 102.91 -8.71
C GLU A 50 1.62 104.21 -7.94
N MET A 51 2.36 105.14 -8.56
CA MET A 51 2.71 106.43 -7.95
C MET A 51 1.48 107.29 -7.62
N HIS A 52 0.46 107.28 -8.47
CA HIS A 52 -0.80 107.99 -8.22
C HIS A 52 -1.62 107.33 -7.12
N TRP A 53 -1.67 105.99 -7.08
CA TRP A 53 -2.30 105.24 -6.01
C TRP A 53 -1.64 105.52 -4.64
N MET A 54 -0.30 105.48 -4.57
CA MET A 54 0.43 105.81 -3.34
C MET A 54 0.25 107.28 -2.92
N GLY A 55 0.14 108.20 -3.89
CA GLY A 55 -0.22 109.59 -3.65
C GLY A 55 -1.62 109.75 -3.05
N LEU A 56 -2.60 109.00 -3.55
CA LEU A 56 -3.96 108.97 -3.02
C LEU A 56 -4.00 108.48 -1.56
N LEU A 57 -3.27 107.40 -1.25
CA LEU A 57 -3.16 106.90 0.12
C LEU A 57 -2.60 107.95 1.08
N GLN A 58 -1.56 108.67 0.65
CA GLN A 58 -0.97 109.74 1.46
C GLN A 58 -1.97 110.88 1.69
N ASP A 59 -2.77 111.25 0.68
CA ASP A 59 -3.82 112.24 0.81
C ASP A 59 -4.95 111.75 1.73
N MET A 60 -5.32 110.46 1.68
CA MET A 60 -6.30 109.84 2.60
C MET A 60 -5.84 109.91 4.06
N LEU A 61 -4.56 109.59 4.31
CA LEU A 61 -3.96 109.68 5.64
C LEU A 61 -3.86 111.15 6.11
N GLU A 62 -3.55 112.10 5.21
CA GLU A 62 -3.57 113.54 5.54
C GLU A 62 -4.99 114.01 5.89
N MET A 63 -6.03 113.49 5.24
CA MET A 63 -7.42 113.79 5.56
C MET A 63 -7.87 113.16 6.89
N GLN A 64 -7.46 111.92 7.17
CA GLN A 64 -7.71 111.22 8.44
C GLN A 64 -7.01 111.94 9.61
N GLN A 65 -5.72 112.25 9.48
CA GLN A 65 -4.92 112.88 10.54
C GLN A 65 -5.39 114.29 10.89
N ASN A 66 -5.85 115.07 9.90
CA ASN A 66 -6.18 116.49 10.09
C ASN A 66 -7.66 116.79 10.35
N VAL A 67 -8.59 115.91 9.94
CA VAL A 67 -10.04 116.17 10.06
C VAL A 67 -10.80 114.94 10.52
N TYR A 68 -10.65 113.80 9.85
CA TYR A 68 -11.45 112.60 10.11
C TYR A 68 -10.80 111.70 11.18
N THR A 69 -10.48 112.27 12.34
CA THR A 69 -9.90 111.55 13.49
C THR A 69 -10.86 110.53 14.12
N CYS A 70 -12.12 110.51 13.69
CA CYS A 70 -13.10 109.47 14.01
C CYS A 70 -12.83 108.13 13.32
N LEU A 71 -11.90 108.08 12.36
CA LEU A 71 -11.42 106.86 11.71
C LEU A 71 -10.02 106.52 12.22
N GLU A 72 -9.74 105.22 12.42
CA GLU A 72 -8.38 104.76 12.66
C GLU A 72 -7.56 104.84 11.37
N PRO A 73 -6.24 105.13 11.45
CA PRO A 73 -5.36 105.13 10.27
C PRO A 73 -5.43 103.81 9.49
N ASP A 74 -5.53 102.69 10.19
CA ASP A 74 -5.62 101.33 9.65
C ASP A 74 -6.81 101.17 8.70
N THR A 75 -7.94 101.81 9.02
CA THR A 75 -9.15 101.82 8.19
C THR A 75 -8.90 102.45 6.81
N CYS A 76 -8.03 103.46 6.71
CA CYS A 76 -7.65 104.02 5.41
C CYS A 76 -6.86 103.02 4.55
N TYR A 77 -5.97 102.24 5.16
CA TYR A 77 -5.22 101.19 4.48
C TYR A 77 -6.12 100.03 4.06
N GLU A 78 -7.10 99.65 4.89
CA GLU A 78 -8.10 98.62 4.55
C GLU A 78 -8.96 99.03 3.35
N ILE A 79 -9.55 100.24 3.37
CA ILE A 79 -10.37 100.76 2.27
C ILE A 79 -9.53 100.86 0.98
N PHE A 80 -8.28 101.27 1.11
CA PHE A 80 -7.36 101.38 -0.02
C PHE A 80 -7.03 100.01 -0.63
N ALA A 81 -6.68 99.03 0.21
CA ALA A 81 -6.43 97.66 -0.22
C ALA A 81 -7.66 97.01 -0.86
N GLU A 82 -8.85 97.16 -0.26
CA GLU A 82 -10.12 96.70 -0.84
C GLU A 82 -10.36 97.30 -2.23
N SER A 83 -10.12 98.61 -2.38
CA SER A 83 -10.35 99.32 -3.64
C SER A 83 -9.37 98.92 -4.74
N LEU A 84 -8.13 98.61 -4.38
CA LEU A 84 -7.15 98.05 -5.31
C LEU A 84 -7.53 96.64 -5.74
N LEU A 85 -7.96 95.78 -4.80
CA LEU A 85 -8.42 94.42 -5.09
C LEU A 85 -9.62 94.41 -6.04
N CYS A 86 -10.60 95.30 -5.84
CA CYS A 86 -11.81 95.39 -6.66
C CYS A 86 -11.65 96.29 -7.92
N SER A 87 -10.44 96.69 -8.30
CA SER A 87 -10.19 97.63 -9.43
C SER A 87 -10.26 97.00 -10.83
N SER A 88 -10.43 95.69 -10.91
CA SER A 88 -10.49 94.88 -12.14
C SER A 88 -9.22 94.93 -12.99
N GLN A 89 -8.07 95.15 -12.34
CA GLN A 89 -6.74 95.19 -12.97
C GLN A 89 -5.75 94.36 -12.17
N LEU A 90 -4.96 93.55 -12.86
CA LEU A 90 -4.02 92.62 -12.23
C LEU A 90 -2.89 93.35 -11.50
N GLU A 91 -2.40 94.44 -12.08
CA GLU A 91 -1.31 95.25 -11.53
C GLU A 91 -1.70 95.85 -10.16
N ASN A 92 -2.95 96.30 -10.05
CA ASN A 92 -3.49 96.87 -8.80
C ASN A 92 -3.71 95.78 -7.74
N ILE A 93 -4.13 94.57 -8.13
CA ILE A 93 -4.23 93.42 -7.21
C ILE A 93 -2.85 93.07 -6.63
N HIS A 94 -1.80 93.07 -7.46
CA HIS A 94 -0.43 92.87 -6.99
C HIS A 94 0.04 93.99 -6.05
N LEU A 95 -0.31 95.25 -6.35
CA LEU A 95 -0.03 96.38 -5.47
C LEU A 95 -0.74 96.23 -4.11
N ALA A 96 -2.00 95.78 -4.09
CA ALA A 96 -2.72 95.48 -2.86
C ALA A 96 -1.97 94.44 -2.01
N GLY A 97 -1.44 93.39 -2.65
CA GLY A 97 -0.64 92.36 -1.97
C GLY A 97 0.60 92.90 -1.27
N GLN A 98 1.26 93.94 -1.79
CA GLN A 98 2.43 94.55 -1.14
C GLN A 98 2.08 95.30 0.15
N MET A 99 0.80 95.66 0.30
CA MET A 99 0.25 96.44 1.42
C MET A 99 -0.50 95.59 2.45
N MET A 100 -0.52 94.27 2.28
CA MET A 100 -1.20 93.31 3.15
C MET A 100 -0.21 92.31 3.73
N HIS A 101 -0.50 91.76 4.92
CA HIS A 101 0.18 90.56 5.39
C HIS A 101 -0.39 89.34 4.66
N CYS A 102 0.42 88.76 3.77
CA CYS A 102 0.05 87.66 2.88
C CYS A 102 0.34 86.25 3.44
N SER A 103 0.84 86.15 4.67
CA SER A 103 1.07 84.90 5.40
C SER A 103 1.02 85.16 6.91
N ILE A 104 0.56 84.19 7.69
CA ILE A 104 0.52 84.24 9.15
C ILE A 104 1.92 84.38 9.78
N TRP A 105 2.97 84.01 9.04
CA TRP A 105 4.38 84.15 9.43
C TRP A 105 5.01 85.45 8.91
N SER A 106 4.22 86.34 8.30
CA SER A 106 4.66 87.68 7.88
C SER A 106 4.86 88.55 9.11
N ILE A 107 5.93 88.29 9.85
CA ILE A 107 6.33 89.12 10.99
C ILE A 107 7.01 90.37 10.41
N ASP A 108 6.54 91.55 10.80
CA ASP A 108 7.27 92.79 10.52
C ASP A 108 8.67 92.66 11.15
N PRO A 109 9.76 92.80 10.37
CA PRO A 109 11.10 92.54 10.89
C PRO A 109 11.36 93.42 12.13
N PRO A 110 11.93 92.87 13.22
CA PRO A 110 12.28 93.67 14.37
C PRO A 110 13.26 94.75 13.93
N VAL A 111 12.94 96.00 14.28
CA VAL A 111 13.73 97.20 13.95
C VAL A 111 15.19 96.98 14.38
N SER A 112 16.04 96.59 13.43
CA SER A 112 17.49 96.58 13.60
C SER A 112 18.07 97.72 12.78
N ALA A 113 18.80 98.58 13.48
CA ALA A 113 19.30 99.85 13.01
C ALA A 113 20.29 99.69 11.86
N ALA A 114 19.85 99.85 10.61
CA ALA A 114 20.64 100.40 9.49
C ALA A 114 19.88 100.35 8.14
N SER A 115 18.71 100.99 8.05
CA SER A 115 18.20 101.47 6.76
C SER A 115 17.21 102.61 7.00
N LYS A 116 17.55 103.81 6.50
CA LYS A 116 16.67 104.97 6.51
C LYS A 116 15.58 104.77 5.45
N GLY A 117 14.60 103.93 5.74
CA GLY A 117 13.34 103.80 4.99
C GLY A 117 12.23 103.56 6.00
N LYS A 118 11.15 104.35 5.97
CA LYS A 118 9.99 104.15 6.83
C LYS A 118 9.48 102.72 6.65
N SER A 119 9.31 101.96 7.74
CA SER A 119 8.57 100.69 7.70
C SER A 119 7.17 100.98 7.17
N GLN A 120 6.85 100.45 5.99
CA GLN A 120 5.56 100.65 5.36
C GLN A 120 4.52 99.84 6.13
N TYR A 121 3.48 100.51 6.63
CA TYR A 121 2.36 99.86 7.30
C TYR A 121 1.69 98.85 6.37
N ARG A 122 1.29 97.69 6.92
CA ARG A 122 0.57 96.62 6.22
C ARG A 122 -0.70 96.27 6.97
N VAL A 123 -1.76 95.97 6.22
CA VAL A 123 -3.03 95.47 6.79
C VAL A 123 -2.78 94.12 7.45
N SER A 124 -3.38 93.90 8.63
CA SER A 124 -3.24 92.68 9.41
C SER A 124 -3.64 91.43 8.61
N TYR A 125 -3.10 90.26 8.97
CA TYR A 125 -3.37 89.02 8.24
C TYR A 125 -4.86 88.65 8.21
N ASP A 126 -5.55 88.72 9.36
CA ASP A 126 -6.98 88.39 9.47
C ASP A 126 -7.84 89.28 8.57
N LYS A 127 -7.54 90.58 8.53
CA LYS A 127 -8.27 91.52 7.68
C LYS A 127 -7.90 91.39 6.20
N SER A 128 -6.64 91.14 5.89
CA SER A 128 -6.18 90.85 4.53
C SER A 128 -6.92 89.63 3.96
N LEU A 129 -7.08 88.57 4.77
CA LEU A 129 -7.81 87.38 4.40
C LEU A 129 -9.29 87.68 4.10
N GLU A 130 -9.96 88.47 4.95
CA GLU A 130 -11.35 88.88 4.75
C GLU A 130 -11.54 89.66 3.43
N LEU A 131 -10.67 90.65 3.17
CA LEU A 131 -10.71 91.49 1.97
C LEU A 131 -10.46 90.68 0.69
N VAL A 132 -9.44 89.82 0.70
CA VAL A 132 -9.12 88.94 -0.44
C VAL A 132 -10.28 87.99 -0.76
N LEU A 133 -10.87 87.37 0.27
CA LEU A 133 -12.02 86.50 0.09
C LEU A 133 -13.22 87.28 -0.46
N ALA A 134 -13.54 88.46 0.09
CA ALA A 134 -14.64 89.28 -0.39
C ALA A 134 -14.48 89.67 -1.87
N ALA A 135 -13.31 90.18 -2.26
CA ALA A 135 -13.01 90.55 -3.64
C ALA A 135 -13.04 89.35 -4.59
N SER A 136 -12.42 88.22 -4.21
CA SER A 136 -12.46 87.00 -5.02
C SER A 136 -13.89 86.49 -5.23
N ARG A 137 -14.73 86.55 -4.20
CA ARG A 137 -16.13 86.11 -4.28
C ARG A 137 -16.94 87.02 -5.18
N GLU A 138 -16.70 88.33 -5.13
CA GLU A 138 -17.33 89.29 -6.04
C GLU A 138 -17.00 88.96 -7.49
N TYR A 139 -15.71 88.82 -7.82
CA TYR A 139 -15.27 88.43 -9.17
C TYR A 139 -15.84 87.09 -9.64
N PHE A 140 -15.84 86.09 -8.75
CA PHE A 140 -16.41 84.79 -9.05
C PHE A 140 -17.93 84.88 -9.36
N ASN A 141 -18.67 85.65 -8.56
CA ASN A 141 -20.12 85.80 -8.70
C ASN A 141 -20.52 86.63 -9.92
N SER A 142 -19.65 87.53 -10.38
CA SER A 142 -19.85 88.34 -11.59
C SER A 142 -19.52 87.59 -12.89
N SER A 143 -18.81 86.46 -12.81
CA SER A 143 -18.40 85.70 -13.98
C SER A 143 -19.56 84.97 -14.67
N THR A 144 -19.56 85.01 -16.00
CA THR A 144 -20.54 84.31 -16.84
C THR A 144 -20.03 82.99 -17.44
N SER A 145 -18.72 82.74 -17.41
CA SER A 145 -18.08 81.50 -17.89
C SER A 145 -16.71 81.29 -17.25
N LEU A 146 -16.13 80.09 -17.39
CA LEU A 146 -14.76 79.83 -16.90
C LEU A 146 -13.70 80.71 -17.60
N THR A 147 -13.93 81.04 -18.87
CA THR A 147 -13.05 81.87 -19.71
C THR A 147 -13.18 83.37 -19.47
N ASP A 148 -14.06 83.79 -18.57
CA ASP A 148 -14.24 85.19 -18.20
C ASP A 148 -12.99 85.71 -17.47
N THR A 149 -12.51 86.89 -17.85
CA THR A 149 -11.41 87.60 -17.18
C THR A 149 -11.60 87.72 -15.67
N CYS A 150 -12.85 87.80 -15.19
CA CYS A 150 -13.16 87.83 -13.76
C CYS A 150 -12.67 86.58 -13.01
N MET A 151 -12.65 85.41 -13.65
CA MET A 151 -12.15 84.17 -13.03
C MET A 151 -10.64 84.21 -12.77
N ASP A 152 -9.88 84.83 -13.68
CA ASP A 152 -8.44 85.01 -13.52
C ASP A 152 -8.14 86.05 -12.43
N LEU A 153 -8.94 87.13 -12.35
CA LEU A 153 -8.84 88.13 -11.27
C LEU A 153 -9.20 87.53 -9.91
N ALA A 154 -10.26 86.72 -9.81
CA ALA A 154 -10.62 86.00 -8.59
C ALA A 154 -9.47 85.10 -8.10
N ARG A 155 -8.89 84.33 -9.02
CA ARG A 155 -7.72 83.47 -8.71
C ARG A 155 -6.51 84.29 -8.27
N SER A 156 -6.25 85.42 -8.95
CA SER A 156 -5.14 86.32 -8.62
C SER A 156 -5.30 86.94 -7.23
N CYS A 157 -6.53 87.30 -6.83
CA CYS A 157 -6.82 87.75 -5.46
C CYS A 157 -6.46 86.67 -4.44
N LEU A 158 -6.96 85.44 -4.62
CA LEU A 158 -6.72 84.32 -3.69
C LEU A 158 -5.23 83.95 -3.58
N GLN A 159 -4.49 84.02 -4.69
CA GLN A 159 -3.05 83.72 -4.74
C GLN A 159 -2.17 84.76 -4.03
N LEU A 160 -2.74 85.92 -3.63
CA LEU A 160 -2.02 86.85 -2.76
C LEU A 160 -1.75 86.26 -1.38
N ILE A 161 -2.63 85.39 -0.85
CA ILE A 161 -2.42 84.72 0.43
C ILE A 161 -1.56 83.47 0.22
N THR A 162 -0.27 83.61 0.51
CA THR A 162 0.77 82.63 0.16
C THR A 162 0.74 81.35 0.99
N ASP A 163 0.21 81.40 2.22
CA ASP A 163 0.09 80.24 3.11
C ASP A 163 -1.22 79.44 2.91
N CYS A 164 -2.10 79.92 2.01
CA CYS A 164 -3.30 79.23 1.54
C CYS A 164 -4.12 78.54 2.64
N PRO A 165 -4.74 79.30 3.56
CA PRO A 165 -5.60 78.72 4.60
C PRO A 165 -6.80 77.98 3.98
N PRO A 166 -7.46 77.06 4.72
CA PRO A 166 -8.52 76.20 4.18
C PRO A 166 -9.63 76.95 3.44
N VAL A 167 -10.04 78.12 3.92
CA VAL A 167 -11.07 78.96 3.31
C VAL A 167 -10.66 79.58 1.96
N VAL A 168 -9.35 79.83 1.75
CA VAL A 168 -8.81 80.29 0.46
C VAL A 168 -8.70 79.10 -0.49
N GLN A 169 -8.23 77.96 0.02
CA GLN A 169 -8.14 76.72 -0.75
C GLN A 169 -9.52 76.28 -1.26
N GLU A 170 -10.58 76.43 -0.46
CA GLU A 170 -11.97 76.17 -0.85
C GLU A 170 -12.44 76.98 -2.06
N GLU A 171 -12.17 78.29 -2.08
CA GLU A 171 -12.53 79.15 -3.21
C GLU A 171 -11.70 78.80 -4.46
N LEU A 172 -10.41 78.50 -4.28
CA LEU A 172 -9.54 78.02 -5.37
C LEU A 172 -10.02 76.68 -5.93
N ASP A 173 -10.44 75.76 -5.08
CA ASP A 173 -10.96 74.46 -5.48
C ASP A 173 -12.31 74.58 -6.20
N LEU A 174 -13.16 75.51 -5.77
CA LEU A 174 -14.41 75.82 -6.48
C LEU A 174 -14.13 76.38 -7.89
N ILE A 175 -13.12 77.24 -8.05
CA ILE A 175 -12.67 77.72 -9.37
C ILE A 175 -12.16 76.56 -10.23
N ARG A 176 -11.36 75.65 -9.65
CA ARG A 176 -10.86 74.46 -10.36
C ARG A 176 -11.99 73.48 -10.72
N ALA A 177 -13.01 73.34 -9.89
CA ALA A 177 -14.14 72.45 -10.15
C ALA A 177 -14.89 72.84 -11.44
N LEU A 178 -14.95 74.12 -11.77
CA LEU A 178 -15.60 74.60 -13.01
C LEU A 178 -14.93 74.06 -14.27
N SER A 179 -13.60 73.94 -14.30
CA SER A 179 -12.91 73.36 -15.47
C SER A 179 -13.24 71.88 -15.65
N TYR A 180 -13.36 71.15 -14.54
CA TYR A 180 -13.78 69.75 -14.57
C TYR A 180 -15.24 69.60 -15.04
N LEU A 181 -16.15 70.47 -14.59
CA LEU A 181 -17.55 70.48 -15.03
C LEU A 181 -17.65 70.72 -16.55
N GLU A 182 -16.90 71.69 -17.07
CA GLU A 182 -16.85 72.01 -18.50
C GLU A 182 -16.27 70.84 -19.32
N ASP A 183 -15.20 70.20 -18.82
CA ASP A 183 -14.61 69.01 -19.45
C ASP A 183 -15.60 67.83 -19.56
N PHE A 184 -16.54 67.71 -18.61
CA PHE A 184 -17.62 66.72 -18.65
C PHE A 184 -18.85 67.18 -19.45
N GLY A 185 -18.80 68.37 -20.05
CA GLY A 185 -19.87 68.93 -20.89
C GLY A 185 -20.98 69.64 -20.12
N VAL A 186 -20.83 69.87 -18.81
CA VAL A 186 -21.84 70.53 -17.99
C VAL A 186 -21.72 72.05 -18.13
N LYS A 187 -22.70 72.66 -18.80
CA LYS A 187 -22.78 74.12 -18.97
C LYS A 187 -23.58 74.76 -17.83
N ILE A 188 -22.88 75.22 -16.79
CA ILE A 188 -23.48 75.83 -15.60
C ILE A 188 -22.76 77.15 -15.24
N LEU A 189 -23.51 78.15 -14.77
CA LEU A 189 -22.92 79.44 -14.37
C LEU A 189 -22.11 79.28 -13.06
N PRO A 190 -20.96 79.95 -12.89
CA PRO A 190 -20.17 79.90 -11.64
C PRO A 190 -21.02 80.15 -10.39
N LEU A 191 -21.87 81.19 -10.41
CA LEU A 191 -22.78 81.51 -9.31
C LEU A 191 -23.75 80.36 -8.98
N GLN A 192 -24.26 79.66 -9.98
CA GLN A 192 -25.16 78.51 -9.77
C GLN A 192 -24.42 77.34 -9.11
N VAL A 193 -23.16 77.09 -9.50
CA VAL A 193 -22.32 76.11 -8.80
C VAL A 193 -22.14 76.53 -7.36
N ARG A 194 -21.80 77.80 -7.08
CA ARG A 194 -21.62 78.28 -5.70
C ARG A 194 -22.87 78.12 -4.83
N LEU A 195 -24.06 78.40 -5.37
CA LEU A 195 -25.33 78.33 -4.66
C LEU A 195 -25.91 76.90 -4.56
N CYS A 196 -25.33 75.93 -5.28
CA CYS A 196 -25.79 74.55 -5.27
C CYS A 196 -25.56 73.90 -3.89
N THR A 197 -26.66 73.55 -3.21
CA THR A 197 -26.62 72.87 -1.90
C THR A 197 -26.34 71.38 -2.05
N ASP A 198 -26.97 70.71 -3.03
CA ASP A 198 -26.71 69.31 -3.35
C ASP A 198 -25.55 69.18 -4.34
N ARG A 199 -24.32 69.25 -3.83
CA ARG A 199 -23.10 69.12 -4.64
C ARG A 199 -23.03 67.81 -5.42
N LEU A 200 -23.68 66.75 -4.94
CA LEU A 200 -23.68 65.44 -5.60
C LEU A 200 -24.52 65.48 -6.88
N SER A 201 -25.54 66.33 -6.98
CA SER A 201 -26.35 66.48 -8.20
C SER A 201 -25.52 66.93 -9.41
N LEU A 202 -24.46 67.71 -9.18
CA LEU A 202 -23.53 68.14 -10.24
C LEU A 202 -22.74 66.95 -10.80
N ILE A 203 -22.34 66.01 -9.95
CA ILE A 203 -21.69 64.76 -10.39
C ILE A 203 -22.68 63.89 -11.18
N LYS A 204 -23.95 63.80 -10.73
CA LYS A 204 -25.00 63.10 -11.48
C LYS A 204 -25.21 63.72 -12.86
N GLU A 205 -25.22 65.05 -12.96
CA GLU A 205 -25.33 65.76 -14.22
C GLU A 205 -24.17 65.43 -15.15
N CYS A 206 -22.92 65.43 -14.65
CA CYS A 206 -21.75 64.99 -15.44
C CYS A 206 -21.94 63.58 -16.02
N LEU A 207 -22.51 62.64 -15.26
CA LEU A 207 -22.74 61.27 -15.72
C LEU A 207 -23.83 61.14 -16.79
N LEU A 208 -24.78 62.09 -16.83
CA LEU A 208 -25.87 62.10 -17.81
C LEU A 208 -25.45 62.69 -19.16
N GLN A 209 -24.43 63.56 -19.20
CA GLN A 209 -24.00 64.23 -20.43
C GLN A 209 -23.47 63.28 -21.50
N LEU A 210 -22.65 62.29 -21.12
CA LEU A 210 -22.10 61.30 -22.05
C LEU A 210 -22.11 59.89 -21.46
N PRO A 211 -22.49 58.85 -22.25
CA PRO A 211 -22.51 57.46 -21.82
C PRO A 211 -21.19 56.93 -21.26
N THR A 212 -20.04 57.49 -21.65
CA THR A 212 -18.71 57.00 -21.26
C THR A 212 -18.11 57.72 -20.06
N ASN A 213 -18.76 58.77 -19.53
CA ASN A 213 -18.19 59.59 -18.45
C ASN A 213 -17.91 58.79 -17.18
N TYR A 214 -18.71 57.76 -16.88
CA TYR A 214 -18.47 56.89 -15.71
C TYR A 214 -17.11 56.17 -15.76
N LYS A 215 -16.51 55.98 -16.94
CA LYS A 215 -15.18 55.37 -17.09
C LYS A 215 -14.05 56.30 -16.63
N GLN A 216 -14.30 57.60 -16.48
CA GLN A 216 -13.33 58.59 -15.99
C GLN A 216 -13.43 58.77 -14.47
N SER A 217 -13.48 57.66 -13.73
CA SER A 217 -13.73 57.61 -12.28
C SER A 217 -12.78 58.51 -11.46
N ALA A 218 -11.48 58.50 -11.76
CA ALA A 218 -10.48 59.32 -11.07
C ALA A 218 -10.76 60.83 -11.23
N LYS A 219 -11.24 61.24 -12.42
CA LYS A 219 -11.56 62.64 -12.71
C LYS A 219 -12.87 63.07 -12.03
N LEU A 220 -13.88 62.19 -11.98
CA LEU A 220 -15.13 62.43 -11.25
C LEU A 220 -14.93 62.47 -9.73
N LEU A 221 -14.09 61.60 -9.17
CA LEU A 221 -13.68 61.65 -7.76
C LEU A 221 -12.89 62.92 -7.45
N GLY A 222 -11.98 63.32 -8.35
CA GLY A 222 -11.28 64.60 -8.27
C GLY A 222 -12.24 65.79 -8.24
N LEU A 223 -13.23 65.82 -9.14
CA LEU A 223 -14.27 66.85 -9.16
C LEU A 223 -15.10 66.86 -7.86
N ALA A 224 -15.51 65.69 -7.37
CA ALA A 224 -16.27 65.59 -6.12
C ALA A 224 -15.49 66.09 -4.91
N ASN A 225 -14.17 65.87 -4.88
CA ASN A 225 -13.28 66.42 -3.86
C ASN A 225 -13.23 67.95 -3.91
N LEU A 226 -13.07 68.53 -5.10
CA LEU A 226 -13.06 69.98 -5.30
C LEU A 226 -14.41 70.62 -4.94
N LEU A 227 -15.52 69.95 -5.24
CA LEU A 227 -16.87 70.40 -4.89
C LEU A 227 -17.24 70.17 -3.41
N LYS A 228 -16.39 69.52 -2.62
CA LYS A 228 -16.66 69.09 -1.24
C LYS A 228 -18.01 68.38 -1.10
N VAL A 229 -18.29 67.44 -2.00
CA VAL A 229 -19.44 66.54 -1.86
C VAL A 229 -19.35 65.85 -0.50
N ALA A 230 -20.48 65.79 0.24
CA ALA A 230 -20.55 65.30 1.63
C ALA A 230 -19.68 66.08 2.67
N GLY A 231 -19.36 67.36 2.42
CA GLY A 231 -18.60 68.17 3.37
C GLY A 231 -17.15 67.66 3.50
N ASP A 232 -16.64 67.51 4.71
CA ASP A 232 -15.26 67.02 4.96
C ASP A 232 -15.15 65.49 5.07
N ASP A 233 -16.27 64.75 4.96
CA ASP A 233 -16.27 63.28 5.00
C ASP A 233 -15.83 62.69 3.65
N GLN A 234 -14.53 62.40 3.55
CA GLN A 234 -13.93 61.82 2.35
C GLN A 234 -14.46 60.42 2.03
N MET A 235 -14.82 59.63 3.05
CA MET A 235 -15.30 58.26 2.87
C MET A 235 -16.73 58.26 2.34
N GLU A 236 -17.62 59.07 2.93
CA GLU A 236 -18.98 59.27 2.43
C GLU A 236 -18.96 59.84 1.01
N ARG A 237 -18.11 60.83 0.74
CA ARG A 237 -17.93 61.41 -0.60
C ARG A 237 -17.55 60.36 -1.64
N LYS A 238 -16.47 59.62 -1.37
CA LYS A 238 -15.97 58.59 -2.28
C LYS A 238 -17.03 57.51 -2.48
N GLY A 239 -17.67 57.06 -1.39
CA GLY A 239 -18.74 56.06 -1.42
C GLY A 239 -19.93 56.48 -2.29
N GLN A 240 -20.44 57.70 -2.11
CA GLN A 240 -21.56 58.25 -2.90
C GLN A 240 -21.22 58.33 -4.40
N VAL A 241 -20.03 58.80 -4.75
CA VAL A 241 -19.62 58.89 -6.16
C VAL A 241 -19.47 57.50 -6.77
N LEU A 242 -18.79 56.57 -6.09
CA LEU A 242 -18.60 55.20 -6.58
C LEU A 242 -19.95 54.48 -6.78
N ILE A 243 -20.94 54.67 -5.90
CA ILE A 243 -22.29 54.14 -6.10
C ILE A 243 -22.88 54.63 -7.43
N LEU A 244 -22.80 55.93 -7.73
CA LEU A 244 -23.30 56.48 -9.00
C LEU A 244 -22.56 55.91 -10.21
N LEU A 245 -21.24 55.66 -10.09
CA LEU A 245 -20.47 55.01 -11.15
C LEU A 245 -20.93 53.57 -11.39
N VAL A 246 -21.20 52.82 -10.32
CA VAL A 246 -21.72 51.44 -10.42
C VAL A 246 -23.10 51.45 -11.06
N GLU A 247 -24.03 52.31 -10.61
CA GLU A 247 -25.37 52.44 -11.19
C GLU A 247 -25.31 52.73 -12.69
N GLN A 248 -24.43 53.66 -13.10
CA GLN A 248 -24.28 54.01 -14.51
C GLN A 248 -23.62 52.88 -15.32
N ALA A 249 -22.61 52.21 -14.76
CA ALA A 249 -21.98 51.05 -15.39
C ALA A 249 -22.98 49.90 -15.59
N LEU A 250 -23.83 49.62 -14.60
CA LEU A 250 -24.89 48.62 -14.68
C LEU A 250 -25.94 48.96 -15.75
N ARG A 251 -26.35 50.23 -15.86
CA ARG A 251 -27.28 50.69 -16.91
C ARG A 251 -26.75 50.42 -18.33
N PHE A 252 -25.43 50.53 -18.52
CA PHE A 252 -24.76 50.25 -19.79
C PHE A 252 -24.22 48.81 -19.91
N GLN A 253 -24.56 47.92 -18.97
CA GLN A 253 -24.11 46.52 -18.91
C GLN A 253 -22.58 46.36 -18.92
N ASP A 254 -21.84 47.36 -18.42
CA ASP A 254 -20.38 47.27 -18.21
C ASP A 254 -20.11 46.67 -16.83
N TYR A 255 -20.32 45.36 -16.71
CA TYR A 255 -20.17 44.62 -15.45
C TYR A 255 -18.72 44.64 -14.92
N LYS A 256 -17.72 44.81 -15.78
CA LYS A 256 -16.31 44.87 -15.36
C LYS A 256 -16.03 46.15 -14.57
N SER A 257 -16.49 47.28 -15.09
CA SER A 257 -16.37 48.57 -14.39
C SER A 257 -17.23 48.60 -13.13
N ALA A 258 -18.45 48.03 -13.17
CA ALA A 258 -19.32 47.89 -12.00
C ALA A 258 -18.65 47.06 -10.89
N ASN A 259 -18.07 45.90 -11.22
CA ASN A 259 -17.38 45.04 -10.25
C ASN A 259 -16.16 45.74 -9.63
N MET A 260 -15.33 46.39 -10.45
CA MET A 260 -14.15 47.12 -9.95
C MET A 260 -14.53 48.12 -8.86
N HIS A 261 -15.60 48.89 -9.06
CA HIS A 261 -16.07 49.87 -8.08
C HIS A 261 -16.80 49.22 -6.89
N CYS A 262 -17.56 48.14 -7.08
CA CYS A 262 -18.15 47.38 -5.97
C CYS A 262 -17.07 46.80 -5.04
N GLN A 263 -16.00 46.23 -5.60
CA GLN A 263 -14.88 45.69 -4.83
C GLN A 263 -14.15 46.79 -4.06
N GLU A 264 -13.98 47.97 -4.66
CA GLU A 264 -13.43 49.14 -3.96
C GLU A 264 -14.32 49.61 -2.80
N LEU A 265 -15.65 49.61 -3.00
CA LEU A 265 -16.63 49.94 -1.96
C LEU A 265 -16.60 48.92 -0.81
N MET A 266 -16.56 47.62 -1.13
CA MET A 266 -16.46 46.53 -0.15
C MET A 266 -15.17 46.60 0.66
N ALA A 267 -14.02 46.79 -0.01
CA ALA A 267 -12.72 46.94 0.65
C ALA A 267 -12.66 48.15 1.59
N SER A 268 -13.42 49.21 1.27
CA SER A 268 -13.55 50.40 2.12
C SER A 268 -14.54 50.25 3.28
N GLY A 269 -15.30 49.15 3.34
CA GLY A 269 -16.32 48.89 4.36
C GLY A 269 -17.55 49.79 4.26
N TYR A 270 -17.85 50.36 3.08
CA TYR A 270 -18.94 51.32 2.91
C TYR A 270 -20.31 50.62 2.78
N THR A 271 -21.01 50.43 3.89
CA THR A 271 -22.22 49.58 3.98
C THR A 271 -23.41 50.02 3.14
N LYS A 272 -23.54 51.33 2.84
CA LYS A 272 -24.62 51.86 1.96
C LYS A 272 -24.54 51.32 0.53
N SER A 273 -23.43 50.71 0.11
CA SER A 273 -23.30 50.08 -1.21
C SER A 273 -23.99 48.73 -1.35
N TRP A 274 -24.65 48.21 -0.29
CA TRP A 274 -25.30 46.89 -0.33
C TRP A 274 -26.26 46.73 -1.51
N ASP A 275 -27.00 47.79 -1.87
CA ASP A 275 -28.00 47.75 -2.95
C ASP A 275 -27.34 47.58 -4.33
N VAL A 276 -26.31 48.37 -4.64
CA VAL A 276 -25.58 48.23 -5.92
C VAL A 276 -24.78 46.93 -6.00
N CYS A 277 -24.25 46.43 -4.87
CA CYS A 277 -23.61 45.12 -4.80
C CYS A 277 -24.63 44.00 -5.06
N SER A 278 -25.83 44.13 -4.46
CA SER A 278 -26.97 43.24 -4.70
C SER A 278 -27.39 43.24 -6.17
N GLN A 279 -27.52 44.41 -6.81
CA GLN A 279 -27.92 44.51 -8.23
C GLN A 279 -26.89 43.83 -9.15
N LEU A 280 -25.60 44.06 -8.94
CA LEU A 280 -24.54 43.39 -9.71
C LEU A 280 -24.51 41.87 -9.43
N GLY A 281 -24.65 41.46 -8.17
CA GLY A 281 -24.70 40.05 -7.77
C GLY A 281 -25.86 39.28 -8.41
N GLN A 282 -27.01 39.93 -8.58
CA GLN A 282 -28.20 39.38 -9.22
C GLN A 282 -28.21 39.49 -10.76
N SER A 283 -27.24 40.16 -11.36
CA SER A 283 -27.19 40.38 -12.80
C SER A 283 -26.83 39.09 -13.55
N GLU A 284 -27.79 38.50 -14.28
CA GLU A 284 -27.58 37.28 -15.09
C GLU A 284 -26.56 37.49 -16.24
N GLY A 285 -26.39 38.73 -16.71
CA GLY A 285 -25.39 39.06 -17.75
C GLY A 285 -23.95 39.00 -17.27
N TYR A 286 -23.71 39.00 -15.95
CA TYR A 286 -22.36 38.89 -15.38
C TYR A 286 -22.01 37.43 -15.09
N GLN A 287 -21.04 36.91 -15.84
CA GLN A 287 -20.71 35.48 -15.87
C GLN A 287 -19.87 35.01 -14.68
N ASP A 288 -19.24 35.93 -13.94
CA ASP A 288 -18.38 35.58 -12.80
C ASP A 288 -19.24 35.28 -11.56
N THR A 289 -19.59 34.01 -11.40
CA THR A 289 -20.42 33.52 -10.30
C THR A 289 -19.74 33.61 -8.94
N SER A 290 -18.41 33.52 -8.87
CA SER A 290 -17.64 33.68 -7.63
C SER A 290 -17.78 35.09 -7.09
N VAL A 291 -17.55 36.08 -7.95
CA VAL A 291 -17.70 37.49 -7.56
C VAL A 291 -19.16 37.82 -7.25
N ARG A 292 -20.13 37.30 -8.02
CA ARG A 292 -21.56 37.47 -7.69
C ARG A 292 -21.89 36.93 -6.29
N GLN A 293 -21.28 35.81 -5.90
CA GLN A 293 -21.49 35.22 -4.58
C GLN A 293 -20.94 36.12 -3.46
N GLU A 294 -19.73 36.66 -3.64
CA GLU A 294 -19.15 37.64 -2.70
C GLU A 294 -20.01 38.89 -2.56
N LEU A 295 -20.50 39.44 -3.68
CA LEU A 295 -21.34 40.63 -3.71
C LEU A 295 -22.69 40.42 -2.99
N ILE A 296 -23.34 39.27 -3.21
CA ILE A 296 -24.59 38.93 -2.52
C ILE A 296 -24.32 38.66 -1.03
N ALA A 297 -23.20 38.01 -0.68
CA ALA A 297 -22.84 37.79 0.72
C ALA A 297 -22.61 39.13 1.46
N TYR A 298 -21.88 40.06 0.85
CA TYR A 298 -21.71 41.42 1.38
C TYR A 298 -23.06 42.16 1.50
N ALA A 299 -23.91 42.07 0.48
CA ALA A 299 -25.24 42.64 0.54
C ALA A 299 -26.07 42.05 1.70
N LEU A 300 -26.08 40.73 1.89
CA LEU A 300 -26.77 40.06 2.99
C LEU A 300 -26.29 40.52 4.37
N THR A 301 -24.99 40.79 4.53
CA THR A 301 -24.43 41.26 5.80
C THR A 301 -24.81 42.71 6.15
N HIS A 302 -25.16 43.53 5.16
CA HIS A 302 -25.37 44.98 5.34
C HIS A 302 -26.76 45.49 4.91
N CYS A 303 -27.61 44.62 4.36
CA CYS A 303 -28.95 44.98 3.92
C CYS A 303 -29.90 45.25 5.09
N PRO A 304 -30.95 46.06 4.87
CA PRO A 304 -32.02 46.21 5.83
C PRO A 304 -32.85 44.91 5.97
N PRO A 305 -33.52 44.67 7.11
CA PRO A 305 -34.29 43.44 7.35
C PRO A 305 -35.32 43.10 6.27
N SER A 306 -35.90 44.11 5.62
CA SER A 306 -36.88 43.95 4.53
C SER A 306 -36.30 43.33 3.26
N ALA A 307 -34.99 43.38 3.05
CA ALA A 307 -34.32 42.85 1.86
C ALA A 307 -33.71 41.44 2.07
N ILE A 308 -33.61 40.97 3.32
CA ILE A 308 -32.98 39.68 3.66
C ILE A 308 -33.64 38.52 2.93
N GLU A 309 -34.98 38.43 2.93
CA GLU A 309 -35.70 37.34 2.28
C GLU A 309 -35.42 37.29 0.78
N SER A 310 -35.52 38.43 0.09
CA SER A 310 -35.23 38.53 -1.35
C SER A 310 -33.77 38.19 -1.68
N LEU A 311 -32.82 38.63 -0.85
CA LEU A 311 -31.40 38.37 -1.06
C LEU A 311 -31.01 36.93 -0.74
N LEU A 312 -31.65 36.29 0.24
CA LEU A 312 -31.49 34.86 0.51
C LEU A 312 -32.04 34.03 -0.66
N ALA A 313 -33.17 34.42 -1.23
CA ALA A 313 -33.72 33.80 -2.43
C ALA A 313 -32.79 33.96 -3.64
N ALA A 314 -32.19 35.13 -3.82
CA ALA A 314 -31.17 35.39 -4.84
C ALA A 314 -29.89 34.57 -4.62
N SER A 315 -29.35 34.57 -3.39
CA SER A 315 -28.16 33.80 -2.99
C SER A 315 -28.37 32.31 -3.23
N ARG A 316 -29.54 31.79 -2.87
CA ARG A 316 -29.90 30.39 -3.08
C ARG A 316 -29.98 30.04 -4.57
N THR A 317 -30.53 30.95 -5.37
CA THR A 317 -30.62 30.77 -6.82
C THR A 317 -29.23 30.72 -7.45
N LEU A 318 -28.35 31.65 -7.07
CA LEU A 318 -26.95 31.66 -7.48
C LEU A 318 -26.19 30.41 -7.00
N GLN A 319 -26.36 29.99 -5.75
CA GLN A 319 -25.73 28.75 -5.25
C GLN A 319 -26.20 27.51 -6.01
N THR A 320 -27.47 27.47 -6.41
CA THR A 320 -27.97 26.34 -7.22
C THR A 320 -27.33 26.34 -8.61
N GLU A 321 -27.14 27.51 -9.23
CA GLU A 321 -26.41 27.69 -10.49
C GLU A 321 -24.95 27.19 -10.36
N ILE A 322 -24.23 27.64 -9.33
CA ILE A 322 -22.84 27.23 -9.04
C ILE A 322 -22.73 25.71 -8.86
N LEU A 323 -23.58 25.13 -8.01
CA LEU A 323 -23.53 23.69 -7.73
C LEU A 323 -23.93 22.85 -8.95
N TYR A 324 -24.88 23.32 -9.76
CA TYR A 324 -25.23 22.62 -11.00
C TYR A 324 -24.07 22.62 -12.01
N HIS A 325 -23.36 23.74 -12.14
CA HIS A 325 -22.13 23.80 -12.93
C HIS A 325 -21.05 22.87 -12.38
N ALA A 326 -20.85 22.84 -11.05
CA ALA A 326 -19.89 21.96 -10.41
C ALA A 326 -20.21 20.47 -10.61
N VAL A 327 -21.48 20.07 -10.44
CA VAL A 327 -21.92 18.68 -10.67
C VAL A 327 -21.73 18.28 -12.13
N ASN A 328 -22.13 19.11 -13.09
CA ASN A 328 -21.95 18.80 -14.51
C ASN A 328 -20.47 18.77 -14.93
N TYR A 329 -19.64 19.64 -14.35
CA TYR A 329 -18.20 19.64 -14.57
C TYR A 329 -17.55 18.35 -14.06
N GLN A 330 -17.90 17.90 -12.85
CA GLN A 330 -17.37 16.68 -12.25
C GLN A 330 -17.91 15.40 -12.92
N ILE A 331 -19.14 15.41 -13.46
CA ILE A 331 -19.72 14.30 -14.23
C ILE A 331 -19.11 14.17 -15.64
N ARG A 332 -18.60 15.26 -16.23
CA ARG A 332 -17.96 15.27 -17.56
C ARG A 332 -16.77 16.23 -17.61
N PRO A 333 -15.58 15.80 -17.16
CA PRO A 333 -14.37 16.53 -17.44
C PRO A 333 -13.97 16.26 -18.91
N SER A 334 -14.48 17.03 -19.87
CA SER A 334 -13.99 16.94 -21.27
C SER A 334 -13.49 18.28 -21.79
N GLU A 335 -12.21 18.27 -22.18
CA GLU A 335 -11.56 19.08 -23.22
C GLU A 335 -11.55 20.60 -23.00
N LYS A 336 -10.72 21.07 -22.06
CA LYS A 336 -10.15 22.43 -22.11
C LYS A 336 -8.67 22.40 -21.70
N VAL A 337 -7.83 21.73 -22.48
CA VAL A 337 -6.40 22.03 -22.55
C VAL A 337 -6.00 21.95 -24.04
N GLU A 338 -5.39 23.02 -24.55
CA GLU A 338 -4.88 23.26 -25.92
C GLU A 338 -5.93 23.59 -27.02
N ASN A 339 -5.84 24.65 -27.85
CA ASN A 339 -4.82 25.66 -28.05
C ASN A 339 -5.39 26.88 -28.81
N ILE A 340 -4.79 28.04 -28.55
CA ILE A 340 -4.81 29.26 -29.36
C ILE A 340 -4.07 28.99 -30.68
N SER A 341 -4.77 29.19 -31.81
CA SER A 341 -4.31 29.48 -33.18
C SER A 341 -3.02 28.84 -33.73
N THR A 342 -3.13 28.03 -34.80
CA THR A 342 -2.65 28.36 -36.17
C THR A 342 -3.05 27.33 -37.25
N SER A 343 -3.57 27.86 -38.38
CA SER A 343 -3.58 27.40 -39.79
C SER A 343 -4.10 26.01 -40.24
N ARG A 344 -5.28 26.04 -40.92
CA ARG A 344 -5.64 25.52 -42.29
C ARG A 344 -4.70 24.48 -42.95
N SER A 345 -5.12 23.45 -43.71
CA SER A 345 -6.40 23.05 -44.38
C SER A 345 -6.14 21.73 -45.18
N PRO A 346 -6.92 21.30 -46.20
CA PRO A 346 -8.04 20.35 -46.13
C PRO A 346 -7.92 19.12 -47.08
N GLY A 347 -8.78 18.11 -46.91
CA GLY A 347 -9.19 17.24 -48.02
C GLY A 347 -9.03 15.74 -47.80
N GLY A 348 -10.11 14.98 -47.98
CA GLY A 348 -10.06 13.52 -47.99
C GLY A 348 -11.42 12.83 -47.76
N ILE A 349 -12.34 13.08 -48.69
CA ILE A 349 -13.64 12.47 -49.01
C ILE A 349 -14.02 11.15 -48.29
N ARG A 350 -15.27 11.15 -47.80
CA ARG A 350 -16.06 10.06 -47.20
C ARG A 350 -16.20 8.81 -48.08
N THR A 351 -16.38 7.66 -47.43
CA THR A 351 -17.37 6.65 -47.86
C THR A 351 -18.02 6.04 -46.62
N GLU A 352 -19.34 6.22 -46.51
CA GLU A 352 -20.21 5.77 -45.43
C GLU A 352 -20.56 4.30 -45.59
N SER A 353 -20.57 3.53 -44.49
CA SER A 353 -21.49 2.40 -44.31
C SER A 353 -21.79 2.13 -42.83
N SER A 354 -22.91 2.72 -42.38
CA SER A 354 -23.91 2.18 -41.44
C SER A 354 -23.46 1.58 -40.10
N LEU A 355 -23.36 2.46 -39.09
CA LEU A 355 -23.73 2.22 -37.68
C LEU A 355 -24.31 3.54 -37.13
N GLU A 356 -25.42 3.97 -37.73
CA GLU A 356 -26.14 5.20 -37.38
C GLU A 356 -27.31 4.89 -36.45
N SER A 357 -27.21 5.27 -35.17
CA SER A 357 -28.36 5.72 -34.35
C SER A 357 -27.94 6.17 -32.95
N THR A 358 -27.00 5.48 -32.29
CA THR A 358 -26.52 5.82 -30.92
C THR A 358 -25.52 6.97 -30.92
N ASP A 359 -24.58 7.00 -31.87
CA ASP A 359 -23.60 8.09 -31.99
C ASP A 359 -24.23 9.37 -32.54
N LEU A 360 -25.24 9.27 -33.41
CA LEU A 360 -26.02 10.42 -33.84
C LEU A 360 -26.82 10.98 -32.67
N LEU A 361 -27.41 10.17 -31.80
CA LEU A 361 -28.06 10.64 -30.57
C LEU A 361 -27.06 11.24 -29.59
N GLN A 362 -25.90 10.63 -29.33
CA GLN A 362 -24.90 11.21 -28.42
C GLN A 362 -24.22 12.46 -28.98
N TRP A 363 -23.97 12.52 -30.28
CA TRP A 363 -23.37 13.66 -30.96
C TRP A 363 -24.38 14.79 -31.16
N THR A 364 -25.62 14.51 -31.58
CA THR A 364 -26.70 15.53 -31.60
C THR A 364 -27.02 15.98 -30.18
N THR A 365 -27.15 15.09 -29.20
CA THR A 365 -27.34 15.48 -27.80
C THR A 365 -26.15 16.27 -27.28
N SER A 366 -24.91 15.98 -27.68
CA SER A 366 -23.74 16.75 -27.24
C SER A 366 -23.58 18.07 -27.98
N LYS A 367 -23.95 18.17 -29.27
CA LYS A 367 -23.97 19.42 -30.03
C LYS A 367 -25.14 20.30 -29.59
N THR A 368 -26.30 19.71 -29.36
CA THR A 368 -27.47 20.35 -28.74
C THR A 368 -27.17 20.75 -27.30
N MET A 369 -26.42 19.96 -26.53
CA MET A 369 -26.01 20.34 -25.16
C MET A 369 -24.88 21.36 -25.12
N LYS A 370 -23.98 21.42 -26.11
CA LYS A 370 -23.00 22.51 -26.29
C LYS A 370 -23.73 23.80 -26.69
N VAL A 371 -24.68 23.69 -27.61
CA VAL A 371 -25.57 24.79 -27.96
C VAL A 371 -26.40 25.21 -26.74
N LEU A 372 -26.89 24.30 -25.89
CA LEU A 372 -27.61 24.58 -24.63
C LEU A 372 -26.71 25.06 -23.48
N SER A 373 -25.41 24.76 -23.47
CA SER A 373 -24.46 25.35 -22.52
C SER A 373 -24.07 26.76 -22.93
N ASP A 374 -24.01 27.01 -24.24
CA ASP A 374 -23.78 28.35 -24.82
C ASP A 374 -25.08 29.18 -24.86
N THR A 375 -26.25 28.53 -24.81
CA THR A 375 -27.57 29.15 -24.57
C THR A 375 -28.07 28.79 -23.18
N THR A 376 -27.53 29.51 -22.19
CA THR A 376 -28.07 29.73 -20.83
C THR A 376 -29.59 29.83 -20.81
N LEU A 377 -30.30 28.70 -20.79
CA LEU A 377 -31.75 28.65 -20.75
C LEU A 377 -32.20 28.72 -19.29
N THR A 378 -32.20 29.93 -18.72
CA THR A 378 -32.85 30.35 -17.46
C THR A 378 -32.54 29.50 -16.21
N THR A 379 -32.14 30.14 -15.12
CA THR A 379 -32.06 29.54 -13.77
C THR A 379 -33.26 28.61 -13.47
N LYS A 380 -34.46 28.96 -13.95
CA LYS A 380 -35.69 28.15 -13.85
C LYS A 380 -35.57 26.71 -14.41
N ALA A 381 -34.90 26.47 -15.53
CA ALA A 381 -34.76 25.12 -16.10
C ALA A 381 -33.73 24.27 -15.33
N MET A 382 -32.64 24.89 -14.88
CA MET A 382 -31.67 24.23 -13.97
C MET A 382 -32.33 23.80 -12.67
N LEU A 383 -33.20 24.65 -12.11
CA LEU A 383 -33.97 24.33 -10.90
C LEU A 383 -34.91 23.13 -11.08
N HIS A 384 -35.52 22.98 -12.26
CA HIS A 384 -36.34 21.80 -12.56
C HIS A 384 -35.51 20.52 -12.70
N ALA A 385 -34.29 20.59 -13.23
CA ALA A 385 -33.41 19.43 -13.37
C ALA A 385 -32.95 18.85 -12.01
N VAL A 386 -32.63 19.71 -11.03
CA VAL A 386 -32.25 19.26 -9.67
C VAL A 386 -33.45 18.67 -8.91
N SER A 387 -34.68 18.95 -9.33
CA SER A 387 -35.89 18.29 -8.81
C SER A 387 -36.26 16.98 -9.53
N ASP A 388 -35.49 16.55 -10.55
CA ASP A 388 -35.77 15.32 -11.30
C ASP A 388 -35.13 14.09 -10.64
N ARG A 389 -35.96 13.08 -10.35
CA ARG A 389 -35.53 11.78 -9.80
C ARG A 389 -34.55 11.04 -10.72
N GLN A 390 -34.68 11.19 -12.04
CA GLN A 390 -33.77 10.53 -13.00
C GLN A 390 -32.37 11.13 -12.95
N TRP A 391 -32.27 12.45 -12.77
CA TRP A 391 -31.01 13.16 -12.59
C TRP A 391 -30.28 12.69 -11.33
N TRP A 392 -31.00 12.54 -10.20
CA TRP A 392 -30.42 11.99 -8.96
C TRP A 392 -29.97 10.55 -9.13
N LYS A 393 -30.78 9.69 -9.76
CA LYS A 393 -30.41 8.28 -10.01
C LYS A 393 -29.12 8.17 -10.83
N LYS A 394 -28.95 9.03 -11.84
CA LYS A 394 -27.75 9.09 -12.68
C LYS A 394 -26.55 9.71 -11.94
N SER A 395 -26.76 10.72 -11.11
CA SER A 395 -25.66 11.34 -10.34
C SER A 395 -25.12 10.40 -9.27
N LEU A 396 -26.00 9.63 -8.61
CA LEU A 396 -25.62 8.63 -7.62
C LEU A 396 -24.88 7.42 -8.21
N THR A 397 -25.07 7.08 -9.49
CA THR A 397 -24.25 6.02 -10.11
C THR A 397 -22.76 6.35 -10.13
N TYR A 398 -22.38 7.63 -10.04
CA TYR A 398 -20.98 8.05 -9.94
C TYR A 398 -20.41 7.94 -8.51
N LEU A 399 -21.27 7.77 -7.49
CA LEU A 399 -20.85 7.45 -6.11
C LEU A 399 -20.78 5.94 -5.84
N ARG A 400 -21.46 5.11 -6.65
CA ARG A 400 -21.42 3.67 -6.52
C ARG A 400 -20.14 3.12 -7.15
N PRO A 401 -19.37 2.26 -6.47
CA PRO A 401 -18.45 1.37 -7.15
C PRO A 401 -19.30 0.45 -8.02
N LEU A 402 -19.25 0.60 -9.34
CA LEU A 402 -19.81 -0.38 -10.25
C LEU A 402 -19.13 -1.71 -9.91
N HIS A 403 -19.94 -2.73 -9.56
CA HIS A 403 -19.43 -4.06 -9.31
C HIS A 403 -18.60 -4.51 -10.53
N GLY A 404 -17.30 -4.74 -10.32
CA GLY A 404 -16.47 -5.53 -11.24
C GLY A 404 -15.87 -4.82 -12.46
N GLN A 405 -15.57 -3.52 -12.41
CA GLN A 405 -14.71 -2.91 -13.44
C GLN A 405 -13.84 -1.81 -12.83
N GLU A 406 -12.55 -2.09 -12.65
CA GLU A 406 -11.52 -1.12 -12.25
C GLU A 406 -11.41 -0.03 -13.33
N PHE A 407 -12.14 1.07 -13.14
CA PHE A 407 -11.80 2.34 -13.79
C PHE A 407 -10.68 2.97 -12.97
N GLY A 408 -9.49 3.01 -13.55
CA GLY A 408 -8.30 3.61 -12.94
C GLY A 408 -8.51 5.05 -12.48
N ASP A 409 -8.28 5.28 -11.20
CA ASP A 409 -7.24 6.20 -10.71
C ASP A 409 -7.18 7.64 -11.24
N VAL A 410 -8.31 8.30 -11.54
CA VAL A 410 -8.32 9.74 -11.92
C VAL A 410 -9.18 10.63 -11.02
N LEU A 411 -9.81 10.11 -9.96
CA LEU A 411 -10.41 10.95 -8.91
C LEU A 411 -9.75 10.62 -7.57
N LYS A 412 -8.62 11.30 -7.35
CA LYS A 412 -7.82 11.35 -6.11
C LYS A 412 -8.52 10.74 -4.89
N SER A 413 -8.27 9.48 -4.61
CA SER A 413 -8.14 9.04 -3.23
C SER A 413 -6.89 9.75 -2.72
N THR A 414 -7.09 10.81 -1.94
CA THR A 414 -6.03 11.30 -1.07
C THR A 414 -5.66 10.11 -0.19
N SER A 415 -4.50 9.51 -0.46
CA SER A 415 -3.77 8.73 0.53
C SER A 415 -3.45 9.69 1.67
N GLY A 416 -4.42 9.89 2.57
CA GLY A 416 -4.33 10.81 3.69
C GLY A 416 -3.38 10.24 4.74
N ALA A 417 -2.57 11.09 5.35
CA ALA A 417 -1.56 10.68 6.33
C ALA A 417 -2.12 9.97 7.59
N ASN A 418 -3.46 9.97 7.78
CA ASN A 418 -4.16 9.22 8.84
C ASN A 418 -5.14 8.16 8.29
N ALA A 419 -4.88 7.59 7.11
CA ALA A 419 -5.75 6.58 6.49
C ALA A 419 -6.00 5.35 7.40
N ALA A 420 -5.05 4.99 8.28
CA ALA A 420 -5.18 3.90 9.25
C ALA A 420 -6.00 4.27 10.50
N ILE A 421 -6.39 5.54 10.66
CA ILE A 421 -7.18 6.07 11.79
C ILE A 421 -6.53 5.72 13.13
N GLU A 422 -5.21 5.95 13.23
CA GLU A 422 -4.44 5.73 14.46
C GLU A 422 -4.54 6.91 15.41
N LYS A 423 -4.75 8.12 14.87
CA LYS A 423 -4.94 9.35 15.62
C LYS A 423 -6.34 9.91 15.42
N GLN A 424 -6.83 10.66 16.42
CA GLN A 424 -8.14 11.28 16.34
C GLN A 424 -8.12 12.49 15.40
N GLY A 425 -8.70 12.35 14.22
CA GLY A 425 -8.92 13.46 13.30
C GLY A 425 -9.91 14.48 13.86
N CYS A 426 -9.54 15.76 13.88
CA CYS A 426 -10.42 16.85 14.26
C CYS A 426 -10.15 18.14 13.47
N HIS A 427 -11.17 18.99 13.37
CA HIS A 427 -11.00 20.35 12.88
C HIS A 427 -9.96 21.14 13.72
N PRO A 428 -9.10 21.99 13.11
CA PRO A 428 -8.05 22.74 13.82
C PRO A 428 -8.53 23.56 15.02
N PHE A 429 -9.79 24.01 15.00
CA PHE A 429 -10.43 24.71 16.11
C PHE A 429 -10.45 23.90 17.42
N TYR A 430 -10.52 22.56 17.35
CA TYR A 430 -10.63 21.67 18.52
C TYR A 430 -9.30 21.06 18.97
N GLU A 431 -8.16 21.47 18.38
CA GLU A 431 -6.84 20.90 18.67
C GLU A 431 -6.51 20.86 20.17
N SER A 432 -6.84 21.95 20.89
CA SER A 432 -6.56 22.07 22.33
C SER A 432 -7.41 21.18 23.25
N LEU A 433 -8.48 20.55 22.73
CA LEU A 433 -9.41 19.74 23.51
C LEU A 433 -9.14 18.23 23.41
N ILE A 434 -8.30 17.81 22.46
CA ILE A 434 -8.07 16.40 22.14
C ILE A 434 -6.60 16.09 22.37
N ASP A 435 -6.31 14.98 23.03
CA ASP A 435 -4.94 14.52 23.24
C ASP A 435 -4.36 13.95 21.94
N ASN A 436 -3.25 14.53 21.47
CA ASN A 436 -2.51 14.10 20.26
C ASN A 436 -3.42 13.96 19.00
N PRO A 437 -4.13 15.03 18.59
CA PRO A 437 -5.04 14.97 17.46
C PRO A 437 -4.28 14.88 16.12
N TYR A 438 -5.00 14.45 15.09
CA TYR A 438 -4.57 14.59 13.70
C TYR A 438 -5.28 15.79 13.05
N LEU A 439 -4.50 16.70 12.49
CA LEU A 439 -5.00 17.87 11.78
C LEU A 439 -4.80 17.65 10.28
N ALA A 440 -5.90 17.59 9.54
CA ALA A 440 -5.85 17.50 8.08
C ALA A 440 -5.47 18.87 7.48
N GLU A 441 -4.64 18.87 6.44
CA GLU A 441 -4.43 20.05 5.61
C GLU A 441 -5.76 20.43 4.95
N HIS A 442 -6.25 21.65 5.19
CA HIS A 442 -7.47 22.15 4.56
C HIS A 442 -7.24 22.29 3.05
N ASN A 443 -7.58 21.24 2.29
CA ASN A 443 -7.73 21.34 0.84
C ASN A 443 -9.13 21.92 0.56
N PRO A 444 -9.25 23.12 -0.03
CA PRO A 444 -10.54 23.76 -0.31
C PRO A 444 -11.32 23.10 -1.47
N SER A 445 -10.92 21.91 -1.93
CA SER A 445 -11.63 21.20 -2.99
C SER A 445 -12.80 20.42 -2.39
N GLU A 446 -14.00 20.96 -2.53
CA GLU A 446 -15.25 20.28 -2.17
C GLU A 446 -15.34 18.90 -2.87
N SER A 447 -15.64 17.84 -2.11
CA SER A 447 -15.82 16.51 -2.67
C SER A 447 -17.13 16.43 -3.45
N PHE A 448 -17.22 15.55 -4.46
CA PHE A 448 -18.44 15.40 -5.26
C PHE A 448 -19.66 15.06 -4.38
N ALA A 449 -19.46 14.27 -3.33
CA ALA A 449 -20.51 13.94 -2.37
C ALA A 449 -20.97 15.18 -1.56
N GLU A 450 -20.05 16.08 -1.21
CA GLU A 450 -20.37 17.33 -0.52
C GLU A 450 -21.21 18.26 -1.41
N VAL A 451 -20.79 18.39 -2.68
CA VAL A 451 -21.53 19.15 -3.70
C VAL A 451 -22.95 18.58 -3.87
N LEU A 452 -23.09 17.25 -3.94
CA LEU A 452 -24.40 16.59 -4.05
C LEU A 452 -25.26 16.77 -2.79
N LEU A 453 -24.68 16.72 -1.58
CA LEU A 453 -25.41 16.97 -0.34
C LEU A 453 -25.93 18.40 -0.29
N ARG A 454 -25.11 19.39 -0.65
CA ARG A 454 -25.51 20.80 -0.72
C ARG A 454 -26.60 21.02 -1.76
N ALA A 455 -26.45 20.45 -2.95
CA ALA A 455 -27.48 20.49 -3.98
C ALA A 455 -28.81 19.87 -3.50
N GLY A 456 -28.75 18.73 -2.80
CA GLY A 456 -29.91 18.04 -2.25
C GLY A 456 -30.63 18.86 -1.18
N LYS A 457 -29.89 19.45 -0.23
CA LYS A 457 -30.45 20.33 0.80
C LYS A 457 -31.07 21.59 0.21
N LEU A 458 -30.43 22.20 -0.79
CA LEU A 458 -31.00 23.34 -1.51
C LEU A 458 -32.24 22.97 -2.32
N ALA A 459 -32.35 21.75 -2.84
CA ALA A 459 -33.55 21.27 -3.52
C ALA A 459 -34.73 21.08 -2.54
N LEU A 460 -34.46 20.50 -1.35
CA LEU A 460 -35.46 20.28 -0.32
C LEU A 460 -36.11 21.58 0.17
N MET A 461 -35.36 22.68 0.24
CA MET A 461 -35.94 23.99 0.60
C MET A 461 -36.94 24.54 -0.45
N LYS A 462 -37.12 23.88 -1.61
CA LYS A 462 -37.95 24.35 -2.76
C LYS A 462 -39.21 23.51 -2.92
N SER A 463 -39.15 22.24 -2.51
CA SER A 463 -40.27 21.31 -2.56
C SER A 463 -40.98 21.28 -1.21
N GLU A 464 -42.27 21.60 -1.17
CA GLU A 464 -43.12 21.45 0.03
C GLU A 464 -43.48 19.98 0.36
N GLY A 465 -42.91 19.00 -0.38
CA GLY A 465 -43.21 17.56 -0.24
C GLY A 465 -42.10 16.76 0.46
N PRO A 466 -42.43 15.61 1.08
CA PRO A 466 -41.51 14.84 1.94
C PRO A 466 -40.44 13.99 1.24
N ASP A 467 -40.34 13.95 -0.09
CA ASP A 467 -39.40 13.04 -0.78
C ASP A 467 -38.72 13.73 -1.96
N LEU A 468 -37.37 13.84 -1.96
CA LEU A 468 -36.58 14.01 -3.21
C LEU A 468 -35.05 13.85 -3.14
N PHE A 469 -34.41 13.55 -2.01
CA PHE A 469 -32.93 13.35 -1.96
C PHE A 469 -32.56 11.97 -1.39
N PRO A 470 -31.95 11.05 -2.18
CA PRO A 470 -31.47 9.77 -1.67
C PRO A 470 -30.16 9.98 -0.90
N ALA A 471 -30.28 10.47 0.34
CA ALA A 471 -29.16 10.93 1.15
C ALA A 471 -28.20 9.82 1.59
N THR A 472 -28.68 8.57 1.66
CA THR A 472 -27.94 7.47 2.28
C THR A 472 -26.57 7.25 1.64
N GLU A 473 -26.49 7.13 0.31
CA GLU A 473 -25.21 6.87 -0.39
C GLU A 473 -24.24 8.06 -0.25
N VAL A 474 -24.77 9.28 -0.32
CA VAL A 474 -23.99 10.52 -0.17
C VAL A 474 -23.43 10.64 1.24
N LEU A 475 -24.27 10.42 2.26
CA LEU A 475 -23.88 10.50 3.67
C LEU A 475 -22.90 9.40 4.06
N LEU A 476 -23.04 8.18 3.54
CA LEU A 476 -22.09 7.09 3.79
C LEU A 476 -20.72 7.39 3.17
N GLN A 477 -20.69 7.97 1.97
CA GLN A 477 -19.45 8.38 1.32
C GLN A 477 -18.78 9.52 2.10
N LEU A 478 -19.53 10.56 2.47
CA LEU A 478 -19.03 11.68 3.27
C LEU A 478 -18.56 11.25 4.65
N ALA A 479 -19.29 10.37 5.34
CA ALA A 479 -18.86 9.81 6.62
C ALA A 479 -17.52 9.07 6.48
N SER A 480 -17.33 8.33 5.39
CA SER A 480 -16.10 7.57 5.12
C SER A 480 -14.91 8.49 4.77
N GLU A 481 -15.14 9.56 4.01
CA GLU A 481 -14.14 10.58 3.67
C GLU A 481 -13.74 11.45 4.87
N ALA A 482 -14.71 11.77 5.74
CA ALA A 482 -14.50 12.60 6.91
C ALA A 482 -13.81 11.83 8.04
N LEU A 483 -14.04 10.52 8.21
CA LEU A 483 -13.60 9.77 9.39
C LEU A 483 -12.09 9.90 9.72
N PRO A 484 -11.16 9.82 8.75
CA PRO A 484 -9.72 9.98 9.03
C PRO A 484 -9.30 11.41 9.44
N ASN A 485 -10.09 12.41 9.05
CA ASN A 485 -9.73 13.84 9.13
C ASN A 485 -10.52 14.59 10.22
N ASP A 486 -11.81 14.28 10.37
CA ASP A 486 -12.73 14.84 11.35
C ASP A 486 -13.78 13.78 11.75
N MET A 487 -13.53 13.12 12.88
CA MET A 487 -14.45 12.10 13.41
C MET A 487 -15.78 12.68 13.87
N THR A 488 -15.82 13.94 14.30
CA THR A 488 -17.07 14.57 14.78
C THR A 488 -18.00 14.85 13.60
N LEU A 489 -17.45 15.32 12.48
CA LEU A 489 -18.19 15.49 11.23
C LEU A 489 -18.65 14.15 10.66
N SER A 490 -17.79 13.13 10.69
CA SER A 490 -18.17 11.77 10.28
C SER A 490 -19.35 11.23 11.09
N LEU A 491 -19.30 11.36 12.43
CA LEU A 491 -20.40 10.96 13.30
C LEU A 491 -21.70 11.73 12.99
N ALA A 492 -21.61 13.03 12.70
CA ALA A 492 -22.76 13.83 12.31
C ALA A 492 -23.42 13.31 11.02
N TYR A 493 -22.63 12.93 10.02
CA TYR A 493 -23.16 12.30 8.80
C TYR A 493 -23.83 10.95 9.07
N LEU A 494 -23.24 10.11 9.94
CA LEU A 494 -23.83 8.82 10.33
C LEU A 494 -25.13 8.97 11.14
N LEU A 495 -25.22 9.99 11.99
CA LEU A 495 -26.44 10.31 12.76
C LEU A 495 -27.54 10.90 11.85
N ALA A 496 -27.18 11.52 10.73
CA ALA A 496 -28.11 12.06 9.75
C ALA A 496 -28.64 11.00 8.75
N LEU A 497 -28.20 9.73 8.85
CA LEU A 497 -28.65 8.66 7.95
C LEU A 497 -30.17 8.41 8.11
N PRO A 498 -30.92 8.29 6.99
CA PRO A 498 -32.34 7.95 7.04
C PRO A 498 -32.60 6.60 7.73
N GLN A 499 -31.72 5.62 7.52
CA GLN A 499 -31.77 4.30 8.12
C GLN A 499 -30.53 4.09 9.01
N VAL A 500 -30.75 3.97 10.31
CA VAL A 500 -29.67 3.89 11.32
C VAL A 500 -28.74 2.69 11.11
N LEU A 501 -29.27 1.56 10.66
CA LEU A 501 -28.47 0.35 10.44
C LEU A 501 -27.50 0.46 9.25
N ASP A 502 -27.72 1.39 8.32
CA ASP A 502 -26.84 1.57 7.17
C ASP A 502 -25.44 2.08 7.58
N ALA A 503 -25.29 2.65 8.78
CA ALA A 503 -23.99 3.05 9.32
C ALA A 503 -22.98 1.89 9.35
N ASN A 504 -23.44 0.64 9.47
CA ASN A 504 -22.56 -0.53 9.43
C ASN A 504 -21.76 -0.61 8.12
N LYS A 505 -22.36 -0.21 6.98
CA LYS A 505 -21.70 -0.18 5.67
C LYS A 505 -20.53 0.80 5.62
N CYS A 506 -20.54 1.83 6.47
CA CYS A 506 -19.42 2.74 6.64
C CYS A 506 -18.35 2.04 7.49
N PHE A 507 -18.68 1.59 8.70
CA PHE A 507 -17.71 0.97 9.62
C PHE A 507 -17.01 -0.28 9.05
N GLU A 508 -17.68 -1.09 8.22
CA GLU A 508 -17.08 -2.24 7.54
C GLU A 508 -16.02 -1.87 6.50
N LYS A 509 -16.13 -0.70 5.87
CA LYS A 509 -15.16 -0.22 4.88
C LYS A 509 -13.92 0.40 5.52
N GLN A 510 -14.00 0.75 6.80
CA GLN A 510 -12.93 1.45 7.51
C GLN A 510 -11.91 0.45 8.06
N PRO A 511 -10.63 0.85 8.20
CA PRO A 511 -9.66 -0.01 8.85
C PRO A 511 -10.06 -0.24 10.32
N PRO A 512 -9.86 -1.46 10.84
CA PRO A 512 -10.17 -1.80 12.22
C PRO A 512 -9.11 -1.17 13.14
N SER A 513 -9.37 0.05 13.61
CA SER A 513 -8.55 0.77 14.58
C SER A 513 -9.30 0.91 15.90
N ALA A 514 -8.59 1.19 17.00
CA ALA A 514 -9.25 1.45 18.28
C ALA A 514 -10.30 2.56 18.16
N LEU A 515 -9.99 3.64 17.43
CA LEU A 515 -10.87 4.79 17.26
C LEU A 515 -12.10 4.46 16.41
N SER A 516 -11.95 3.72 15.30
CA SER A 516 -13.10 3.35 14.46
C SER A 516 -14.05 2.38 15.18
N LEU A 517 -13.51 1.42 15.94
CA LEU A 517 -14.29 0.47 16.74
C LEU A 517 -14.97 1.14 17.95
N GLN A 518 -14.29 2.07 18.62
CA GLN A 518 -14.88 2.89 19.69
C GLN A 518 -15.99 3.78 19.17
N LEU A 519 -15.80 4.43 18.02
CA LEU A 519 -16.82 5.27 17.40
C LEU A 519 -18.06 4.47 17.00
N ALA A 520 -17.87 3.27 16.43
CA ALA A 520 -18.98 2.36 16.13
C ALA A 520 -19.75 1.97 17.40
N SER A 521 -19.02 1.57 18.46
CA SER A 521 -19.62 1.21 19.75
C SER A 521 -20.39 2.40 20.36
N TYR A 522 -19.84 3.62 20.26
CA TYR A 522 -20.50 4.84 20.70
C TYR A 522 -21.77 5.13 19.88
N TYR A 523 -21.69 5.06 18.55
CA TYR A 523 -22.83 5.26 17.65
C TYR A 523 -24.00 4.32 17.99
N TYR A 524 -23.74 3.01 18.09
CA TYR A 524 -24.80 2.05 18.41
C TYR A 524 -25.32 2.24 19.83
N SER A 525 -24.47 2.60 20.80
CA SER A 525 -24.90 2.91 22.16
C SER A 525 -25.84 4.13 22.20
N LEU A 526 -25.52 5.20 21.49
CA LEU A 526 -26.38 6.38 21.34
C LEU A 526 -27.73 6.01 20.71
N GLN A 527 -27.72 5.20 19.66
CA GLN A 527 -28.91 4.80 18.92
C GLN A 527 -29.84 3.87 19.72
N ILE A 528 -29.26 3.00 20.55
CA ILE A 528 -30.01 2.16 21.49
C ILE A 528 -30.59 3.07 22.59
N TYR A 529 -29.77 3.92 23.21
CA TYR A 529 -30.23 4.81 24.27
C TYR A 529 -31.39 5.71 23.83
N ALA A 530 -31.28 6.33 22.65
CA ALA A 530 -32.32 7.19 22.09
C ALA A 530 -33.66 6.47 21.88
N ARG A 531 -33.64 5.16 21.58
CA ARG A 531 -34.85 4.33 21.45
C ARG A 531 -35.42 3.89 22.79
N LEU A 532 -34.57 3.66 23.78
CA LEU A 532 -34.98 3.28 25.15
C LEU A 532 -35.58 4.46 25.92
N ALA A 533 -35.12 5.68 25.64
CA ALA A 533 -35.60 6.92 26.27
C ALA A 533 -35.96 7.98 25.19
N PRO A 534 -37.06 7.81 24.44
CA PRO A 534 -37.39 8.63 23.26
C PRO A 534 -37.86 10.06 23.58
N CYS A 535 -37.90 10.48 24.85
CA CYS A 535 -38.54 11.71 25.30
C CYS A 535 -37.52 12.82 25.62
N PHE A 536 -36.83 13.35 24.62
CA PHE A 536 -36.03 14.56 24.79
C PHE A 536 -36.97 15.78 24.84
N LYS A 537 -37.33 16.24 26.05
CA LYS A 537 -38.13 17.46 26.25
C LYS A 537 -37.28 18.73 26.32
N ASP A 538 -35.98 18.61 26.57
CA ASP A 538 -35.01 19.71 26.65
C ASP A 538 -34.16 19.82 25.37
N GLU A 539 -33.87 21.06 24.95
CA GLU A 539 -33.06 21.38 23.76
C GLU A 539 -31.59 20.89 23.87
N CYS A 540 -31.11 20.58 25.08
CA CYS A 540 -29.77 20.05 25.32
C CYS A 540 -29.81 18.97 26.41
N HIS A 541 -30.29 17.78 26.03
CA HIS A 541 -30.37 16.64 26.95
C HIS A 541 -28.98 16.27 27.52
N PRO A 542 -28.85 15.95 28.83
CA PRO A 542 -27.58 15.62 29.48
C PRO A 542 -26.77 14.50 28.81
N LEU A 543 -27.42 13.64 28.03
CA LEU A 543 -26.79 12.60 27.21
C LEU A 543 -25.66 13.14 26.33
N TYR A 544 -25.84 14.31 25.70
CA TYR A 544 -24.82 14.91 24.82
C TYR A 544 -23.64 15.52 25.58
N ARG A 545 -23.72 15.57 26.92
CA ARG A 545 -22.62 15.98 27.82
C ARG A 545 -21.96 14.80 28.54
N ALA A 546 -22.52 13.59 28.41
CA ALA A 546 -21.96 12.40 29.03
C ALA A 546 -20.68 11.98 28.29
N ASP A 547 -19.71 11.45 29.04
CA ASP A 547 -18.52 10.88 28.42
C ASP A 547 -18.93 9.67 27.54
N PRO A 548 -18.46 9.59 26.28
CA PRO A 548 -18.75 8.48 25.39
C PRO A 548 -18.52 7.09 26.02
N LYS A 549 -17.47 6.95 26.84
CA LYS A 549 -17.14 5.70 27.54
C LYS A 549 -18.18 5.35 28.58
N GLU A 550 -18.64 6.32 29.36
CA GLU A 550 -19.69 6.11 30.37
C GLU A 550 -21.00 5.67 29.72
N LEU A 551 -21.35 6.28 28.57
CA LEU A 551 -22.55 5.90 27.82
C LEU A 551 -22.44 4.45 27.29
N ILE A 552 -21.33 4.09 26.65
CA ILE A 552 -21.11 2.73 26.15
C ILE A 552 -21.23 1.72 27.29
N GLN A 553 -20.59 2.00 28.44
CA GLN A 553 -20.64 1.12 29.61
C GLN A 553 -22.05 0.97 30.17
N MET A 554 -22.79 2.08 30.30
CA MET A 554 -24.16 2.08 30.81
C MET A 554 -25.08 1.24 29.92
N VAL A 555 -25.05 1.48 28.60
CA VAL A 555 -25.88 0.76 27.63
C VAL A 555 -25.48 -0.72 27.58
N THR A 556 -24.18 -1.03 27.50
CA THR A 556 -23.70 -2.42 27.47
C THR A 556 -24.13 -3.17 28.73
N LYS A 557 -23.98 -2.57 29.93
CA LYS A 557 -24.42 -3.18 31.19
C LYS A 557 -25.92 -3.45 31.21
N HIS A 558 -26.73 -2.49 30.73
CA HIS A 558 -28.18 -2.64 30.67
C HIS A 558 -28.60 -3.78 29.73
N VAL A 559 -27.97 -3.87 28.55
CA VAL A 559 -28.19 -4.93 27.56
C VAL A 559 -27.81 -6.30 28.11
N SER A 560 -26.65 -6.43 28.77
CA SER A 560 -26.19 -7.69 29.35
C SER A 560 -27.08 -8.20 30.50
N GLN A 561 -27.64 -7.29 31.30
CA GLN A 561 -28.53 -7.64 32.42
C GLN A 561 -29.96 -7.98 31.98
N SER A 562 -30.35 -7.55 30.78
CA SER A 562 -31.71 -7.69 30.24
C SER A 562 -31.81 -8.78 29.18
N SER A 563 -30.98 -9.82 29.27
CA SER A 563 -30.88 -10.93 28.31
C SER A 563 -32.17 -11.74 28.11
N SER A 564 -33.17 -11.56 28.98
CA SER A 564 -34.50 -12.18 28.91
C SER A 564 -35.61 -11.29 28.32
N PHE A 565 -35.30 -10.09 27.83
CA PHE A 565 -36.30 -9.14 27.30
C PHE A 565 -36.50 -9.34 25.78
N ASN A 566 -37.76 -9.39 25.31
CA ASN A 566 -38.07 -9.39 23.88
C ASN A 566 -37.94 -7.96 23.33
N TRP A 567 -36.74 -7.63 22.86
CA TRP A 567 -36.46 -6.36 22.20
C TRP A 567 -37.19 -6.24 20.84
N PRO A 568 -37.62 -5.04 20.43
CA PRO A 568 -38.06 -4.80 19.06
C PRO A 568 -36.97 -5.19 18.05
N ASP A 569 -37.34 -5.73 16.88
CA ASP A 569 -36.40 -6.29 15.90
C ASP A 569 -35.27 -5.31 15.50
N GLU A 570 -35.58 -4.02 15.33
CA GLU A 570 -34.59 -2.98 15.06
C GLU A 570 -33.64 -2.74 16.23
N THR A 571 -34.13 -2.82 17.48
CA THR A 571 -33.27 -2.65 18.67
C THR A 571 -32.42 -3.89 18.92
N ALA A 572 -32.97 -5.08 18.68
CA ALA A 572 -32.24 -6.34 18.76
C ALA A 572 -31.09 -6.39 17.75
N THR A 573 -31.31 -5.88 16.53
CA THR A 573 -30.24 -5.79 15.52
C THR A 573 -29.18 -4.74 15.89
N LEU A 574 -29.54 -3.59 16.46
CA LEU A 574 -28.57 -2.62 17.00
C LEU A 574 -27.74 -3.21 18.14
N ILE A 575 -28.36 -3.98 19.04
CA ILE A 575 -27.68 -4.67 20.14
C ILE A 575 -26.65 -5.67 19.60
N LYS A 576 -27.01 -6.45 18.56
CA LYS A 576 -26.06 -7.37 17.90
C LYS A 576 -24.84 -6.65 17.33
N HIS A 577 -25.04 -5.49 16.70
CA HIS A 577 -23.92 -4.68 16.18
C HIS A 577 -23.07 -4.09 17.31
N LEU A 578 -23.69 -3.59 18.39
CA LEU A 578 -22.96 -3.12 19.57
C LEU A 578 -22.09 -4.25 20.17
N GLN A 579 -22.65 -5.44 20.34
CA GLN A 579 -21.92 -6.61 20.83
C GLN A 579 -20.75 -6.97 19.90
N TYR A 580 -21.00 -7.03 18.59
CA TYR A 580 -19.98 -7.30 17.58
C TYR A 580 -18.80 -6.30 17.63
N TYR A 581 -19.08 -5.00 17.65
CA TYR A 581 -18.02 -3.98 17.68
C TYR A 581 -17.30 -3.93 19.04
N ASN A 582 -18.00 -4.16 20.15
CA ASN A 582 -17.38 -4.28 21.47
C ASN A 582 -16.44 -5.51 21.54
N GLU A 583 -16.86 -6.66 21.01
CA GLU A 583 -16.01 -7.86 20.94
C GLU A 583 -14.75 -7.61 20.11
N ARG A 584 -14.89 -7.01 18.92
CA ARG A 584 -13.75 -6.64 18.08
C ARG A 584 -12.83 -5.63 18.73
N LEU A 585 -13.36 -4.63 19.43
CA LEU A 585 -12.57 -3.65 20.17
C LEU A 585 -11.74 -4.34 21.25
N LEU A 586 -12.36 -5.25 22.00
CA LEU A 586 -11.64 -5.98 23.03
C LEU A 586 -10.55 -6.89 22.44
N ASP A 587 -10.84 -7.60 21.34
CA ASP A 587 -9.87 -8.43 20.64
C ASP A 587 -8.69 -7.60 20.12
N PHE A 588 -8.98 -6.41 19.60
CA PHE A 588 -7.97 -5.46 19.15
C PHE A 588 -7.08 -4.99 20.32
N THR A 589 -7.67 -4.58 21.45
CA THR A 589 -6.91 -4.19 22.63
C THR A 589 -6.07 -5.35 23.18
N GLN A 590 -6.60 -6.56 23.17
CA GLN A 590 -5.90 -7.74 23.63
C GLN A 590 -4.70 -8.06 22.73
N ALA A 591 -4.87 -7.98 21.41
CA ALA A 591 -3.80 -8.17 20.46
C ALA A 591 -2.70 -7.11 20.58
N GLN A 592 -3.05 -5.84 20.83
CA GLN A 592 -2.08 -4.78 21.11
C GLN A 592 -1.27 -5.05 22.39
N VAL A 593 -1.92 -5.52 23.46
CA VAL A 593 -1.22 -5.94 24.69
C VAL A 593 -0.25 -7.08 24.39
N LEU A 594 -0.67 -8.09 23.62
CA LEU A 594 0.20 -9.22 23.23
C LEU A 594 1.37 -8.78 22.35
N GLN A 595 1.17 -7.81 21.46
CA GLN A 595 2.23 -7.20 20.65
C GLN A 595 3.22 -6.43 21.53
N GLY A 596 2.73 -5.68 22.53
CA GLY A 596 3.55 -4.97 23.52
C GLY A 596 4.39 -5.89 24.42
N LEU A 597 3.97 -7.15 24.59
CA LEU A 597 4.74 -8.20 25.26
C LEU A 597 5.85 -8.81 24.38
N GLY A 598 6.04 -8.32 23.15
CA GLY A 598 7.11 -8.75 22.24
C GLY A 598 6.91 -10.12 21.61
N LYS A 599 5.67 -10.63 21.58
CA LYS A 599 5.34 -11.99 21.11
C LYS A 599 4.98 -12.09 19.61
N GLY A 600 5.25 -11.03 18.83
CA GLY A 600 5.13 -11.07 17.36
C GLY A 600 3.71 -11.29 16.83
N VAL A 601 2.68 -10.82 17.54
CA VAL A 601 1.27 -10.99 17.15
C VAL A 601 0.87 -9.99 16.07
N ASP A 602 0.27 -10.48 14.99
CA ASP A 602 -0.41 -9.65 14.00
C ASP A 602 -1.80 -9.26 14.53
N VAL A 603 -1.97 -7.98 14.83
CA VAL A 603 -3.20 -7.43 15.42
C VAL A 603 -4.40 -7.60 14.49
N GLN A 604 -4.23 -7.37 13.19
CA GLN A 604 -5.34 -7.45 12.25
C GLN A 604 -5.79 -8.90 12.10
N ARG A 605 -4.84 -9.82 11.92
CA ARG A 605 -5.14 -11.26 11.82
C ARG A 605 -5.74 -11.80 13.11
N PHE A 606 -5.23 -11.39 14.28
CA PHE A 606 -5.79 -11.79 15.57
C PHE A 606 -7.24 -11.35 15.73
N THR A 607 -7.66 -10.19 15.22
CA THR A 607 -9.08 -9.77 15.35
C THR A 607 -10.04 -10.49 14.41
N ALA A 608 -9.56 -11.02 13.28
CA ALA A 608 -10.42 -11.55 12.21
C ALA A 608 -10.39 -13.09 12.07
N ASP A 609 -9.27 -13.74 12.39
CA ASP A 609 -9.03 -15.16 12.13
C ASP A 609 -9.08 -15.97 13.44
N SER A 610 -10.13 -16.77 13.62
CA SER A 610 -10.31 -17.62 14.80
C SER A 610 -9.27 -18.74 14.92
N GLN A 611 -8.77 -19.23 13.79
CA GLN A 611 -7.73 -20.26 13.76
C GLN A 611 -6.39 -19.65 14.17
N TYR A 612 -6.06 -18.45 13.67
CA TYR A 612 -4.87 -17.73 14.11
C TYR A 612 -4.93 -17.33 15.59
N LYS A 613 -6.10 -16.94 16.12
CA LYS A 613 -6.29 -16.74 17.57
C LYS A 613 -5.94 -18.01 18.34
N LYS A 614 -6.47 -19.16 17.91
CA LYS A 614 -6.21 -20.46 18.53
C LYS A 614 -4.72 -20.81 18.51
N GLU A 615 -4.07 -20.71 17.35
CA GLU A 615 -2.63 -20.96 17.20
C GLU A 615 -1.77 -20.02 18.05
N THR A 616 -2.12 -18.73 18.10
CA THR A 616 -1.43 -17.75 18.95
C THR A 616 -1.55 -18.10 20.43
N ILE A 617 -2.74 -18.54 20.89
CA ILE A 617 -2.96 -18.96 22.28
C ILE A 617 -2.15 -20.21 22.62
N LEU A 618 -2.10 -21.20 21.72
CA LEU A 618 -1.30 -22.40 21.90
C LEU A 618 0.20 -22.06 21.93
N GLY A 619 0.68 -21.21 21.02
CA GLY A 619 2.06 -20.73 21.03
C GLY A 619 2.42 -19.91 22.29
N LEU A 620 1.49 -19.13 22.85
CA LEU A 620 1.69 -18.46 24.14
C LEU A 620 1.80 -19.45 25.32
N ALA A 621 1.22 -20.65 25.20
CA ALA A 621 1.31 -21.69 26.21
C ALA A 621 2.70 -22.36 26.22
N GLU A 622 3.49 -22.25 25.15
CA GLU A 622 4.88 -22.71 25.05
C GLU A 622 5.85 -21.76 25.76
N THR A 623 5.67 -21.61 27.08
CA THR A 623 6.44 -20.65 27.89
C THR A 623 6.75 -21.17 29.28
N LEU A 624 7.90 -20.77 29.83
CA LEU A 624 8.25 -21.02 31.23
C LEU A 624 7.77 -19.88 32.16
N GLU A 625 7.41 -18.73 31.62
CA GLU A 625 6.95 -17.56 32.37
C GLU A 625 5.51 -17.73 32.86
N GLU A 626 5.33 -17.74 34.18
CA GLU A 626 4.02 -17.95 34.84
C GLU A 626 2.97 -16.92 34.42
N ASN A 627 3.35 -15.65 34.28
CA ASN A 627 2.42 -14.58 33.88
C ASN A 627 1.91 -14.78 32.45
N VAL A 628 2.78 -15.17 31.52
CA VAL A 628 2.41 -15.42 30.11
C VAL A 628 1.55 -16.67 30.00
N TYR A 629 1.89 -17.73 30.75
CA TYR A 629 1.08 -18.93 30.80
C TYR A 629 -0.35 -18.67 31.31
N ARG A 630 -0.50 -17.85 32.37
CA ARG A 630 -1.81 -17.41 32.87
C ARG A 630 -2.61 -16.60 31.84
N ILE A 631 -1.94 -15.75 31.06
CA ILE A 631 -2.57 -15.02 29.96
C ILE A 631 -3.09 -16.02 28.91
N ALA A 632 -2.29 -17.03 28.52
CA ALA A 632 -2.72 -18.06 27.58
C ALA A 632 -3.99 -18.79 28.06
N LEU A 633 -4.07 -19.15 29.35
CA LEU A 633 -5.26 -19.77 29.95
C LEU A 633 -6.48 -18.84 29.95
N SER A 634 -6.30 -17.57 30.32
CA SER A 634 -7.38 -16.58 30.29
C SER A 634 -7.91 -16.37 28.87
N LEU A 635 -7.03 -16.36 27.86
CA LEU A 635 -7.43 -16.23 26.46
C LEU A 635 -8.10 -17.49 25.95
N ALA A 636 -7.61 -18.67 26.31
CA ALA A 636 -8.23 -19.94 25.95
C ALA A 636 -9.67 -20.02 26.46
N GLN A 637 -9.92 -19.65 27.71
CA GLN A 637 -11.26 -19.59 28.29
C GLN A 637 -12.16 -18.58 27.56
N ARG A 638 -11.62 -17.41 27.22
CA ARG A 638 -12.36 -16.34 26.56
C ARG A 638 -12.76 -16.71 25.12
N TYR A 639 -11.85 -17.32 24.37
CA TYR A 639 -12.05 -17.68 22.96
C TYR A 639 -12.54 -19.12 22.75
N ASN A 640 -12.93 -19.80 23.83
CA ASN A 640 -13.40 -21.19 23.82
C ASN A 640 -12.39 -22.18 23.19
N VAL A 641 -11.09 -21.95 23.38
CA VAL A 641 -10.06 -22.94 23.05
C VAL A 641 -10.04 -24.00 24.15
N PRO A 642 -10.17 -25.30 23.83
CA PRO A 642 -10.19 -26.35 24.85
C PRO A 642 -8.92 -26.34 25.70
N LEU A 643 -9.08 -26.29 27.03
CA LEU A 643 -7.94 -26.32 27.97
C LEU A 643 -7.08 -27.58 27.81
N TRP A 644 -7.69 -28.68 27.38
CA TRP A 644 -6.97 -29.92 27.05
C TRP A 644 -5.86 -29.67 26.01
N GLU A 645 -6.16 -28.92 24.95
CA GLU A 645 -5.17 -28.61 23.91
C GLU A 645 -4.04 -27.73 24.45
N VAL A 646 -4.39 -26.70 25.22
CA VAL A 646 -3.41 -25.79 25.85
C VAL A 646 -2.46 -26.54 26.78
N TYR A 647 -2.99 -27.45 27.60
CA TYR A 647 -2.19 -28.27 28.50
C TYR A 647 -1.34 -29.30 27.77
N MET A 648 -1.86 -29.90 26.69
CA MET A 648 -1.12 -30.87 25.89
C MET A 648 0.05 -30.19 25.16
N THR A 649 -0.18 -29.03 24.56
CA THR A 649 0.87 -28.19 23.94
C THR A 649 1.91 -27.76 24.97
N HIS A 650 1.49 -27.33 26.17
CA HIS A 650 2.45 -26.99 27.22
C HIS A 650 3.28 -28.21 27.64
N LEU A 651 2.64 -29.37 27.84
CA LEU A 651 3.35 -30.60 28.21
C LEU A 651 4.35 -31.03 27.12
N GLU A 652 3.96 -30.95 25.86
CA GLU A 652 4.85 -31.21 24.72
C GLU A 652 6.09 -30.30 24.77
N PHE A 653 5.88 -28.98 24.90
CA PHE A 653 6.97 -28.01 25.05
C PHE A 653 7.90 -28.34 26.22
N LEU A 654 7.37 -28.80 27.36
CA LEU A 654 8.20 -29.20 28.49
C LEU A 654 9.14 -30.35 28.14
N PHE A 655 8.73 -31.28 27.28
CA PHE A 655 9.58 -32.40 26.85
C PHE A 655 10.51 -32.08 25.67
N SER A 656 10.14 -31.16 24.78
CA SER A 656 10.92 -30.80 23.59
C SER A 656 11.88 -29.63 23.85
N ASP A 657 11.35 -28.41 23.95
CA ASP A 657 12.11 -27.17 23.73
C ASP A 657 12.37 -26.39 25.02
N SER A 658 11.80 -26.82 26.15
CA SER A 658 11.93 -26.12 27.43
C SER A 658 13.35 -26.12 28.02
N GLY A 659 14.19 -27.08 27.62
CA GLY A 659 15.54 -27.29 28.19
C GLY A 659 15.57 -27.70 29.67
N LEU A 660 14.42 -28.00 30.28
CA LEU A 660 14.34 -28.38 31.69
C LEU A 660 14.91 -29.78 31.94
N ALA A 661 15.37 -30.04 33.16
CA ALA A 661 15.66 -31.39 33.63
C ALA A 661 14.37 -32.16 33.95
N THR A 662 14.38 -33.50 33.88
CA THR A 662 13.19 -34.35 34.08
C THR A 662 12.46 -34.06 35.40
N ALA A 663 13.20 -33.84 36.50
CA ALA A 663 12.61 -33.52 37.81
C ALA A 663 11.88 -32.16 37.82
N ALA A 664 12.37 -31.16 37.06
CA ALA A 664 11.73 -29.85 36.96
C ALA A 664 10.48 -29.89 36.06
N ILE A 665 10.47 -30.77 35.04
CA ILE A 665 9.27 -31.02 34.23
C ILE A 665 8.18 -31.66 35.10
N GLU A 666 8.55 -32.65 35.92
CA GLU A 666 7.64 -33.32 36.83
C GLU A 666 7.02 -32.35 37.84
N ASP A 667 7.85 -31.57 38.54
CA ASP A 667 7.39 -30.56 39.50
C ASP A 667 6.45 -29.54 38.84
N ARG A 668 6.80 -29.03 37.65
CA ARG A 668 5.96 -28.05 36.94
C ARG A 668 4.63 -28.64 36.48
N ALA A 669 4.64 -29.85 35.92
CA ALA A 669 3.41 -30.50 35.46
C ALA A 669 2.45 -30.83 36.62
N GLN A 670 3.00 -31.18 37.79
CA GLN A 670 2.22 -31.37 39.03
C GLN A 670 1.68 -30.04 39.58
N ASN A 671 2.52 -29.01 39.68
CA ASN A 671 2.13 -27.69 40.20
C ASN A 671 1.03 -27.03 39.36
N LEU A 672 1.06 -27.21 38.04
CA LEU A 672 0.03 -26.71 37.12
C LEU A 672 -1.21 -27.63 37.02
N GLY A 673 -1.18 -28.81 37.64
CA GLY A 673 -2.31 -29.74 37.65
C GLY A 673 -2.74 -30.23 36.26
N LEU A 674 -1.81 -30.31 35.30
CA LEU A 674 -2.12 -30.58 33.88
C LEU A 674 -2.90 -31.89 33.69
N PHE A 675 -2.56 -32.90 34.48
CA PHE A 675 -3.05 -34.26 34.33
C PHE A 675 -4.53 -34.44 34.68
N GLU A 676 -5.13 -33.58 35.51
CA GLU A 676 -6.56 -33.67 35.84
C GLU A 676 -7.43 -33.49 34.60
N THR A 677 -7.03 -32.59 33.70
CA THR A 677 -7.74 -32.35 32.43
C THR A 677 -7.25 -33.29 31.34
N LEU A 678 -5.95 -33.59 31.24
CA LEU A 678 -5.43 -34.46 30.17
C LEU A 678 -5.96 -35.90 30.23
N LYS A 679 -6.26 -36.42 31.43
CA LYS A 679 -6.88 -37.74 31.65
C LYS A 679 -8.29 -37.87 31.08
N THR A 680 -8.99 -36.76 30.79
CA THR A 680 -10.36 -36.81 30.27
C THR A 680 -10.46 -37.41 28.87
N ILE A 681 -9.37 -37.41 28.09
CA ILE A 681 -9.30 -38.00 26.74
C ILE A 681 -8.04 -38.89 26.60
N PRO A 682 -8.05 -40.12 27.12
CA PRO A 682 -6.88 -41.02 27.17
C PRO A 682 -6.28 -41.38 25.81
N GLU A 683 -7.12 -41.66 24.81
CA GLU A 683 -6.68 -42.09 23.47
C GLU A 683 -5.92 -40.96 22.76
N ALA A 684 -6.48 -39.75 22.77
CA ALA A 684 -5.83 -38.57 22.17
C ALA A 684 -4.52 -38.21 22.89
N PHE A 685 -4.46 -38.37 24.22
CA PHE A 685 -3.24 -38.17 24.98
C PHE A 685 -2.15 -39.16 24.55
N HIS A 686 -2.49 -40.44 24.44
CA HIS A 686 -1.55 -41.48 24.02
C HIS A 686 -1.02 -41.23 22.60
N ASP A 687 -1.91 -40.97 21.64
CA ASP A 687 -1.53 -40.73 20.25
C ASP A 687 -0.62 -39.50 20.12
N HIS A 688 -0.92 -38.42 20.84
CA HIS A 688 -0.10 -37.21 20.85
C HIS A 688 1.27 -37.46 21.49
N MET A 689 1.30 -38.15 22.64
CA MET A 689 2.53 -38.53 23.33
C MET A 689 3.40 -39.46 22.49
N ALA A 690 2.82 -40.40 21.72
CA ALA A 690 3.56 -41.29 20.83
C ALA A 690 4.11 -40.57 19.60
N LYS A 691 3.31 -39.66 19.02
CA LYS A 691 3.65 -38.99 17.75
C LYS A 691 4.62 -37.82 17.90
N TYR A 692 4.44 -36.99 18.94
CA TYR A 692 5.17 -35.73 19.07
C TYR A 692 6.17 -35.73 20.24
N VAL A 693 5.87 -36.39 21.36
CA VAL A 693 6.74 -36.40 22.55
C VAL A 693 7.77 -37.54 22.55
N TYR A 694 7.38 -38.77 22.20
CA TYR A 694 8.33 -39.90 22.21
C TYR A 694 9.54 -39.69 21.29
N PRO A 695 9.41 -39.13 20.07
CA PRO A 695 10.56 -38.92 19.18
C PRO A 695 11.61 -37.97 19.76
N THR A 696 11.21 -36.95 20.53
CA THR A 696 12.12 -35.92 21.07
C THR A 696 12.99 -36.42 22.22
N ILE A 697 12.62 -37.52 22.88
CA ILE A 697 13.38 -38.08 24.02
C ILE A 697 14.61 -38.87 23.52
N GLU A 698 15.80 -38.63 24.05
CA GLU A 698 16.97 -39.42 23.67
C GLU A 698 16.88 -40.88 24.18
N GLY A 699 17.26 -41.85 23.36
CA GLY A 699 17.20 -43.29 23.71
C GLY A 699 18.12 -43.73 24.85
N ARG A 700 19.02 -42.85 25.33
CA ARG A 700 19.92 -43.05 26.47
C ARG A 700 19.49 -42.27 27.72
N ASP A 701 18.51 -41.36 27.61
CA ASP A 701 17.96 -40.61 28.73
C ASP A 701 16.93 -41.47 29.46
N HIS A 702 17.43 -42.39 30.29
CA HIS A 702 16.60 -43.37 31.00
C HIS A 702 15.63 -42.69 31.97
N GLN A 703 16.00 -41.55 32.55
CA GLN A 703 15.14 -40.81 33.48
C GLN A 703 13.94 -40.20 32.76
N ARG A 704 14.16 -39.56 31.61
CA ARG A 704 13.07 -38.98 30.81
C ARG A 704 12.17 -40.03 30.17
N LEU A 705 12.74 -41.15 29.71
CA LEU A 705 11.96 -42.30 29.22
C LEU A 705 11.10 -42.92 30.34
N LEU A 706 11.65 -43.07 31.54
CA LEU A 706 10.90 -43.58 32.70
C LEU A 706 9.72 -42.65 33.02
N TYR A 707 9.96 -41.34 33.06
CA TYR A 707 8.89 -40.37 33.32
C TYR A 707 7.82 -40.42 32.21
N TYR A 708 8.21 -40.46 30.93
CA TYR A 708 7.28 -40.63 29.80
C TYR A 708 6.37 -41.86 29.96
N PHE A 709 6.95 -43.04 30.25
CA PHE A 709 6.15 -44.26 30.42
C PHE A 709 5.29 -44.23 31.70
N THR A 710 5.75 -43.55 32.75
CA THR A 710 4.96 -43.32 33.98
C THR A 710 3.74 -42.44 33.67
N LEU A 711 3.88 -41.42 32.82
CA LEU A 711 2.75 -40.60 32.38
C LEU A 711 1.75 -41.39 31.54
N LEU A 712 2.22 -42.28 30.66
CA LEU A 712 1.34 -43.16 29.90
C LEU A 712 0.60 -44.14 30.82
N GLU A 713 1.27 -44.74 31.81
CA GLU A 713 0.64 -45.65 32.78
C GLU A 713 -0.46 -44.94 33.60
N ASN A 714 -0.21 -43.70 34.02
CA ASN A 714 -1.16 -42.90 34.78
C ASN A 714 -2.38 -42.41 33.98
N CYS A 715 -2.33 -42.47 32.64
CA CYS A 715 -3.40 -42.02 31.75
C CYS A 715 -4.05 -43.15 30.94
N ALA A 716 -3.51 -44.38 30.91
CA ALA A 716 -3.95 -45.45 30.01
C ALA A 716 -5.14 -46.28 30.53
N SER A 717 -5.91 -46.84 29.58
CA SER A 717 -6.85 -47.95 29.83
C SER A 717 -6.11 -49.29 29.94
N PRO A 718 -6.62 -50.28 30.71
CA PRO A 718 -5.87 -51.50 31.06
C PRO A 718 -5.46 -52.42 29.89
N GLU A 719 -5.91 -52.16 28.66
CA GLU A 719 -5.72 -53.03 27.50
C GLU A 719 -4.47 -52.70 26.67
N PHE A 720 -3.98 -51.45 26.68
CA PHE A 720 -2.82 -51.03 25.88
C PHE A 720 -1.44 -51.33 26.52
N VAL A 721 -1.41 -51.66 27.81
CA VAL A 721 -0.16 -51.71 28.62
C VAL A 721 0.33 -53.14 28.90
N LYS A 722 0.19 -54.09 27.96
CA LYS A 722 0.51 -55.50 28.27
C LYS A 722 1.94 -55.96 27.95
N HIS A 723 2.70 -55.29 27.08
CA HIS A 723 4.05 -55.77 26.67
C HIS A 723 5.17 -54.73 26.82
N THR A 724 4.94 -53.45 26.47
CA THR A 724 6.01 -52.43 26.38
C THR A 724 6.49 -51.92 27.74
N VAL A 725 5.57 -51.68 28.68
CA VAL A 725 5.88 -51.18 30.04
C VAL A 725 6.48 -52.28 30.94
N LYS A 726 6.11 -53.54 30.74
CA LYS A 726 6.68 -54.69 31.47
C LYS A 726 8.17 -54.91 31.17
N LEU A 727 8.63 -54.63 29.95
CA LEU A 727 10.06 -54.75 29.59
C LEU A 727 10.90 -53.62 30.21
N PHE A 728 10.35 -52.42 30.32
CA PHE A 728 11.04 -51.25 30.88
C PHE A 728 11.16 -51.31 32.41
N LEU A 729 10.11 -51.77 33.11
CA LEU A 729 10.09 -51.90 34.58
C LEU A 729 10.98 -53.02 35.14
N TYR A 730 11.31 -54.05 34.35
CA TYR A 730 12.13 -55.18 34.82
C TYR A 730 13.63 -54.90 34.87
N ILE A 731 14.10 -53.75 34.39
CA ILE A 731 15.51 -53.38 34.37
C ILE A 731 15.74 -52.16 35.27
N TYR A 732 15.57 -52.36 36.59
CA TYR A 732 16.03 -51.41 37.61
C TYR A 732 17.57 -51.23 37.62
N PHE A 733 18.30 -52.04 36.85
CA PHE A 733 19.75 -51.95 36.68
C PHE A 733 20.14 -52.10 35.21
N PRO A 734 19.99 -51.06 34.37
CA PRO A 734 20.52 -51.07 33.02
C PRO A 734 22.04 -51.15 33.10
N PRO A 735 22.72 -51.94 32.25
CA PRO A 735 24.14 -51.70 32.05
C PRO A 735 24.31 -50.28 31.50
N ILE A 736 25.19 -49.51 32.14
CA ILE A 736 25.45 -48.10 31.81
C ILE A 736 25.67 -47.97 30.28
N GLY A 737 24.89 -47.12 29.63
CA GLY A 737 25.03 -46.80 28.20
C GLY A 737 24.11 -47.55 27.21
N LEU A 738 23.18 -48.40 27.68
CA LEU A 738 22.21 -49.06 26.82
C LEU A 738 21.24 -48.06 26.16
N ASN A 739 21.09 -48.12 24.84
CA ASN A 739 20.09 -47.35 24.11
C ASN A 739 18.79 -48.17 23.98
N TYR A 740 17.77 -47.78 24.72
CA TYR A 740 16.51 -48.52 24.79
C TYR A 740 15.65 -48.36 23.54
N LYS A 741 15.69 -47.20 22.86
CA LYS A 741 14.97 -47.01 21.60
C LYS A 741 15.45 -48.03 20.55
N LYS A 742 16.77 -48.19 20.39
CA LYS A 742 17.36 -49.18 19.47
C LYS A 742 17.08 -50.63 19.82
N LEU A 743 16.82 -50.94 21.10
CA LEU A 743 16.49 -52.29 21.54
C LEU A 743 15.02 -52.65 21.24
N MET A 744 14.14 -51.64 21.22
CA MET A 744 12.69 -51.79 21.03
C MET A 744 12.23 -51.51 19.58
N GLU A 745 13.16 -51.10 18.70
CA GLU A 745 12.89 -50.89 17.28
C GLU A 745 12.79 -52.22 16.53
N GLU A 746 11.63 -52.49 15.91
CA GLU A 746 11.35 -53.74 15.17
C GLU A 746 12.37 -54.04 14.05
N ASN A 747 13.03 -52.99 13.52
CA ASN A 747 13.93 -53.08 12.38
C ASN A 747 15.42 -53.26 12.74
N VAL A 748 15.81 -53.14 14.02
CA VAL A 748 17.21 -53.20 14.46
C VAL A 748 17.51 -54.56 15.08
N ASN A 749 18.68 -55.14 14.77
CA ASN A 749 19.07 -56.40 15.40
C ASN A 749 19.42 -56.11 16.89
N PRO A 750 18.68 -56.67 17.87
CA PRO A 750 18.90 -56.41 19.29
C PRO A 750 20.32 -56.73 19.75
N LEU A 751 20.98 -57.68 19.09
CA LEU A 751 22.35 -58.08 19.35
C LEU A 751 23.38 -56.98 19.07
N ALA A 752 23.12 -56.11 18.08
CA ALA A 752 23.98 -54.97 17.77
C ALA A 752 23.93 -53.88 18.85
N ALA A 753 22.80 -53.74 19.54
CA ALA A 753 22.67 -52.85 20.70
C ALA A 753 23.40 -53.41 21.94
N LEU A 754 23.52 -54.74 22.05
CA LEU A 754 24.15 -55.42 23.19
C LEU A 754 25.68 -55.59 23.05
N GLU A 755 26.20 -55.83 21.85
CA GLU A 755 27.63 -56.04 21.56
C GLU A 755 28.60 -55.06 22.27
N PRO A 756 28.42 -53.72 22.22
CA PRO A 756 29.37 -52.79 22.84
C PRO A 756 29.46 -52.96 24.37
N ILE A 757 28.39 -53.44 24.99
CA ILE A 757 28.22 -53.54 26.44
C ILE A 757 28.67 -54.92 26.98
N LEU A 758 28.74 -55.96 26.14
CA LEU A 758 29.14 -57.32 26.55
C LEU A 758 30.62 -57.39 27.00
N THR A 759 30.86 -58.00 28.15
CA THR A 759 32.16 -58.25 28.79
C THR A 759 32.17 -59.63 29.46
N SER A 760 33.33 -60.14 29.84
CA SER A 760 33.49 -61.42 30.54
C SER A 760 32.71 -61.50 31.86
N GLN A 761 32.39 -60.35 32.47
CA GLN A 761 31.67 -60.26 33.74
C GLN A 761 30.15 -60.27 33.58
N ASN A 762 29.60 -59.67 32.50
CA ASN A 762 28.15 -59.52 32.32
C ASN A 762 27.54 -60.47 31.27
N VAL A 763 28.34 -61.13 30.44
CA VAL A 763 27.86 -62.01 29.36
C VAL A 763 26.96 -63.14 29.87
N LEU A 764 27.26 -63.71 31.04
CA LEU A 764 26.42 -64.75 31.66
C LEU A 764 25.06 -64.22 32.14
N SER A 765 25.03 -62.99 32.67
CA SER A 765 23.80 -62.35 33.17
C SER A 765 22.91 -61.94 32.01
N ILE A 766 23.50 -61.38 30.95
CA ILE A 766 22.78 -60.97 29.74
C ILE A 766 22.32 -62.21 28.95
N SER A 767 23.11 -63.28 28.87
CA SER A 767 22.70 -64.52 28.19
C SER A 767 21.49 -65.19 28.85
N LYS A 768 21.29 -65.01 30.17
CA LYS A 768 20.08 -65.47 30.87
C LYS A 768 18.84 -64.63 30.56
N LEU A 769 19.04 -63.37 30.17
CA LEU A 769 17.97 -62.44 29.77
C LEU A 769 17.63 -62.52 28.28
N ALA A 770 18.48 -63.17 27.48
CA ALA A 770 18.30 -63.34 26.04
C ALA A 770 16.92 -63.92 25.70
N SER A 771 16.45 -64.93 26.46
CA SER A 771 15.13 -65.54 26.29
C SER A 771 13.94 -64.64 26.65
N LYS A 772 14.14 -63.33 26.88
CA LYS A 772 13.10 -62.33 27.11
C LYS A 772 13.16 -61.17 26.11
N ILE A 773 14.15 -61.17 25.21
CA ILE A 773 14.33 -60.14 24.19
C ILE A 773 13.87 -60.71 22.85
N PRO A 774 12.89 -60.06 22.17
CA PRO A 774 12.41 -60.52 20.87
C PRO A 774 13.46 -60.34 19.77
N GLU A 775 13.55 -61.31 18.86
CA GLU A 775 14.41 -61.33 17.68
C GLU A 775 13.59 -61.08 16.40
N LYS A 776 14.25 -60.65 15.31
CA LYS A 776 13.61 -60.20 14.05
C LYS A 776 12.66 -61.22 13.40
N GLU A 777 12.80 -62.51 13.69
CA GLU A 777 12.02 -63.59 13.06
C GLU A 777 10.86 -64.09 13.94
N GLY A 778 10.44 -63.31 14.95
CA GLY A 778 9.35 -63.69 15.86
C GLY A 778 9.77 -64.70 16.95
N GLY A 779 11.07 -65.03 17.03
CA GLY A 779 11.69 -65.84 18.08
C GLY A 779 12.23 -65.00 19.25
N MET A 780 12.71 -65.66 20.29
CA MET A 780 13.45 -65.02 21.39
C MET A 780 14.95 -65.24 21.22
N LEU A 781 15.77 -64.26 21.62
CA LEU A 781 17.22 -64.36 21.51
C LEU A 781 17.77 -65.58 22.27
N SER A 782 18.65 -66.34 21.61
CA SER A 782 19.26 -67.53 22.22
C SER A 782 20.49 -67.16 23.09
N PRO A 783 20.75 -67.89 24.19
CA PRO A 783 21.97 -67.71 24.97
C PRO A 783 23.25 -67.93 24.13
N SER A 784 23.21 -68.84 23.15
CA SER A 784 24.33 -69.15 22.24
C SER A 784 24.73 -67.94 21.40
N SER A 785 23.75 -67.20 20.86
CA SER A 785 23.97 -66.00 20.03
C SER A 785 24.67 -64.87 20.80
N VAL A 786 24.35 -64.71 22.11
CA VAL A 786 25.03 -63.73 22.98
C VAL A 786 26.50 -64.10 23.22
N TYR A 787 26.79 -65.39 23.45
CA TYR A 787 28.17 -65.86 23.55
C TYR A 787 28.90 -65.73 22.21
N ALA A 788 28.25 -66.05 21.09
CA ALA A 788 28.84 -65.99 19.75
C ALA A 788 29.34 -64.59 19.37
N ILE A 789 28.56 -63.54 19.68
CA ILE A 789 28.98 -62.16 19.44
C ILE A 789 30.06 -61.71 20.42
N TRP A 790 29.93 -62.10 21.70
CA TRP A 790 30.97 -61.77 22.68
C TRP A 790 32.32 -62.42 22.35
N ILE A 791 32.37 -63.68 21.93
CA ILE A 791 33.64 -64.33 21.57
C ILE A 791 34.24 -63.76 20.27
N LYS A 792 33.41 -63.29 19.33
CA LYS A 792 33.87 -62.53 18.14
C LYS A 792 34.57 -61.24 18.57
N LYS A 793 33.96 -60.48 19.49
CA LYS A 793 34.55 -59.28 20.11
C LYS A 793 35.83 -59.63 20.89
N LEU A 794 35.79 -60.68 21.70
CA LEU A 794 36.92 -61.16 22.51
C LEU A 794 38.14 -61.50 21.64
N PHE A 795 37.92 -62.19 20.51
CA PHE A 795 38.99 -62.52 19.57
C PHE A 795 39.61 -61.25 18.97
N TRP A 796 38.76 -60.36 18.44
CA TRP A 796 39.20 -59.22 17.61
C TRP A 796 39.62 -57.95 18.34
N ILE A 797 39.02 -57.67 19.50
CA ILE A 797 39.16 -56.43 20.27
C ILE A 797 39.75 -56.74 21.65
N GLY A 798 39.51 -57.94 22.16
CA GLY A 798 39.87 -58.33 23.52
C GLY A 798 38.75 -58.05 24.52
N ASP A 799 39.05 -58.30 25.78
CA ASP A 799 38.17 -58.07 26.92
C ASP A 799 39.01 -57.56 28.09
N PRO A 800 38.55 -56.55 28.86
CA PRO A 800 39.33 -55.94 29.93
C PRO A 800 39.96 -56.93 30.92
N HIS A 801 39.37 -58.11 31.09
CA HIS A 801 39.84 -59.12 32.05
C HIS A 801 40.54 -60.31 31.40
N LEU A 802 40.10 -60.77 30.23
CA LEU A 802 40.67 -61.98 29.59
C LEU A 802 41.80 -61.65 28.60
N ILE A 803 41.63 -60.63 27.76
CA ILE A 803 42.60 -60.20 26.74
C ILE A 803 42.68 -58.67 26.82
N LYS A 804 43.58 -58.16 27.66
CA LYS A 804 43.65 -56.73 28.04
C LYS A 804 43.92 -55.78 26.86
N LYS A 805 44.55 -56.28 25.80
CA LYS A 805 44.85 -55.53 24.57
C LYS A 805 44.46 -56.39 23.37
N ALA A 806 43.91 -55.77 22.33
CA ALA A 806 43.62 -56.45 21.08
C ALA A 806 44.87 -57.19 20.55
N PRO A 807 44.74 -58.47 20.13
CA PRO A 807 45.87 -59.20 19.56
C PRO A 807 46.44 -58.49 18.34
N GLU A 808 47.76 -58.48 18.18
CA GLU A 808 48.44 -57.84 17.03
C GLU A 808 49.36 -58.82 16.30
N THR A 809 49.98 -59.76 17.02
CA THR A 809 50.90 -60.76 16.45
C THR A 809 50.25 -62.11 16.21
N ILE A 810 50.80 -62.91 15.28
CA ILE A 810 50.31 -64.26 14.96
C ILE A 810 50.20 -65.17 16.20
N ALA A 811 51.16 -65.08 17.13
CA ALA A 811 51.14 -65.85 18.37
C ALA A 811 50.00 -65.43 19.31
N GLU A 812 49.71 -64.12 19.40
CA GLU A 812 48.60 -63.59 20.19
C GLU A 812 47.24 -63.96 19.59
N TRP A 813 47.11 -63.97 18.26
CA TRP A 813 45.89 -64.43 17.58
C TRP A 813 45.60 -65.91 17.85
N LEU A 814 46.63 -66.76 17.82
CA LEU A 814 46.49 -68.18 18.17
C LEU A 814 46.13 -68.35 19.66
N HIS A 815 46.69 -67.52 20.55
CA HIS A 815 46.32 -67.52 21.96
C HIS A 815 44.87 -67.07 22.18
N ALA A 816 44.42 -66.02 21.51
CA ALA A 816 43.04 -65.54 21.56
C ALA A 816 42.06 -66.61 21.06
N TYR A 817 42.41 -67.33 19.98
CA TYR A 817 41.65 -68.49 19.53
C TYR A 817 41.55 -69.58 20.60
N ASP A 818 42.67 -69.95 21.24
CA ASP A 818 42.68 -70.98 22.28
C ASP A 818 41.85 -70.55 23.52
N ILE A 819 41.69 -69.25 23.79
CA ILE A 819 40.77 -68.73 24.82
C ILE A 819 39.32 -68.86 24.35
N CYS A 820 38.98 -68.42 23.14
CA CYS A 820 37.62 -68.50 22.59
C CYS A 820 37.14 -69.95 22.49
N ALA A 821 38.01 -70.88 22.09
CA ALA A 821 37.70 -72.30 21.94
C ALA A 821 37.23 -72.97 23.25
N LYS A 822 37.60 -72.44 24.42
CA LYS A 822 37.12 -72.93 25.73
C LYS A 822 35.62 -72.75 25.94
N TYR A 823 34.99 -71.86 25.16
CA TYR A 823 33.56 -71.54 25.25
C TYR A 823 32.73 -72.24 24.15
N PHE A 824 33.33 -73.10 23.33
CA PHE A 824 32.61 -73.84 22.27
C PHE A 824 31.55 -74.79 22.84
N ASP A 825 31.67 -75.21 24.10
CA ASP A 825 30.65 -76.00 24.79
C ASP A 825 29.38 -75.22 25.14
N ARG A 826 29.39 -73.89 25.01
CA ARG A 826 28.24 -72.98 25.22
C ARG A 826 27.62 -72.48 23.92
N LEU A 827 28.13 -72.93 22.78
CA LEU A 827 27.68 -72.51 21.44
C LEU A 827 26.97 -73.67 20.73
N TYR A 828 25.98 -73.35 19.92
CA TYR A 828 25.40 -74.30 18.97
C TYR A 828 26.31 -74.48 17.75
N PRO A 829 26.19 -75.61 17.02
CA PRO A 829 27.03 -75.89 15.85
C PRO A 829 27.04 -74.76 14.81
N GLY A 830 25.89 -74.15 14.54
CA GLY A 830 25.78 -72.99 13.64
C GLY A 830 26.54 -71.75 14.13
N ASP A 831 26.57 -71.49 15.43
CA ASP A 831 27.31 -70.35 15.99
C ASP A 831 28.82 -70.59 16.02
N ILE A 832 29.26 -71.85 16.17
CA ILE A 832 30.66 -72.24 16.01
C ILE A 832 31.10 -72.01 14.56
N ILE A 833 30.28 -72.42 13.58
CA ILE A 833 30.52 -72.15 12.16
C ILE A 833 30.66 -70.64 11.94
N ASN A 834 29.69 -69.85 12.42
CA ASN A 834 29.69 -68.39 12.26
C ASN A 834 30.90 -67.70 12.91
N PHE A 835 31.41 -68.23 14.02
CA PHE A 835 32.64 -67.74 14.63
C PHE A 835 33.87 -68.12 13.81
N MET A 836 33.93 -69.37 13.36
CA MET A 836 35.05 -69.87 12.55
C MET A 836 35.15 -69.11 11.24
N ASP A 837 34.04 -68.94 10.51
CA ASP A 837 34.02 -68.19 9.25
C ASP A 837 34.42 -66.72 9.46
N GLU A 838 34.06 -66.11 10.59
CA GLU A 838 34.46 -64.74 10.94
C GLU A 838 35.97 -64.61 11.15
N ILE A 839 36.65 -65.62 11.67
CA ILE A 839 38.10 -65.58 11.91
C ILE A 839 38.93 -66.20 10.78
N THR A 840 38.31 -66.87 9.80
CA THR A 840 39.01 -67.49 8.66
C THR A 840 38.69 -66.83 7.31
N PHE A 841 37.46 -66.42 7.05
CA PHE A 841 36.99 -65.95 5.75
C PHE A 841 36.37 -64.55 5.79
N SER A 842 36.53 -63.80 6.88
CA SER A 842 36.20 -62.38 6.90
C SER A 842 37.31 -61.53 6.26
N SER A 843 36.93 -60.32 5.81
CA SER A 843 37.87 -59.30 5.32
C SER A 843 39.01 -59.02 6.32
N LYS A 844 38.66 -58.98 7.60
CA LYS A 844 39.61 -58.77 8.70
C LYS A 844 40.55 -59.96 8.89
N ALA A 845 40.05 -61.18 8.70
CA ALA A 845 40.87 -62.40 8.75
C ALA A 845 41.87 -62.48 7.60
N VAL A 846 41.44 -62.25 6.36
CA VAL A 846 42.31 -62.33 5.18
C VAL A 846 43.44 -61.29 5.23
N THR A 847 43.17 -60.10 5.77
CA THR A 847 44.17 -59.01 5.86
C THR A 847 45.14 -59.14 7.03
N LYS A 848 44.68 -59.66 8.19
CA LYS A 848 45.49 -59.70 9.42
C LYS A 848 46.12 -61.06 9.71
N LEU A 849 45.59 -62.16 9.17
CA LEU A 849 46.03 -63.52 9.48
C LEU A 849 46.65 -64.19 8.25
N SER A 850 47.84 -64.76 8.40
CA SER A 850 48.47 -65.61 7.38
C SER A 850 47.61 -66.84 7.07
N VAL A 851 47.69 -67.36 5.84
CA VAL A 851 47.02 -68.60 5.42
C VAL A 851 47.34 -69.75 6.38
N ASP A 852 48.61 -69.93 6.76
CA ASP A 852 49.02 -71.02 7.67
C ASP A 852 48.37 -70.95 9.06
N SER A 853 48.22 -69.74 9.61
CA SER A 853 47.55 -69.53 10.89
C SER A 853 46.07 -69.88 10.81
N ARG A 854 45.38 -69.49 9.72
CA ARG A 854 43.97 -69.82 9.48
C ARG A 854 43.78 -71.33 9.30
N VAL A 855 44.65 -71.98 8.53
CA VAL A 855 44.70 -73.45 8.39
C VAL A 855 44.90 -74.12 9.76
N GLY A 856 45.83 -73.61 10.58
CA GLY A 856 46.10 -74.11 11.91
C GLY A 856 44.91 -73.99 12.87
N MET A 857 44.23 -72.85 12.89
CA MET A 857 43.01 -72.62 13.68
C MET A 857 41.86 -73.52 13.22
N THR A 858 41.63 -73.67 11.91
CA THR A 858 40.60 -74.57 11.37
C THR A 858 40.88 -76.04 11.72
N LYS A 859 42.14 -76.49 11.62
CA LYS A 859 42.54 -77.84 12.05
C LYS A 859 42.30 -78.08 13.55
N LYS A 860 42.56 -77.07 14.40
CA LYS A 860 42.23 -77.13 15.84
C LYS A 860 40.72 -77.14 16.06
N ALA A 861 39.94 -76.33 15.31
CA ALA A 861 38.49 -76.26 15.42
C ALA A 861 37.83 -77.60 15.11
N ILE A 862 38.25 -78.27 14.03
CA ILE A 862 37.80 -79.62 13.66
C ILE A 862 38.02 -80.59 14.83
N LYS A 863 39.17 -80.55 15.50
CA LYS A 863 39.44 -81.40 16.69
C LYS A 863 38.53 -81.03 17.87
N SER A 864 38.35 -79.75 18.14
CA SER A 864 37.49 -79.26 19.24
C SER A 864 36.02 -79.61 19.03
N VAL A 865 35.49 -79.40 17.81
CA VAL A 865 34.10 -79.75 17.45
C VAL A 865 33.90 -81.26 17.54
N LYS A 866 34.89 -82.07 17.11
CA LYS A 866 34.83 -83.53 17.25
C LYS A 866 34.76 -83.95 18.72
N HIS A 867 35.59 -83.37 19.57
CA HIS A 867 35.57 -83.63 21.01
C HIS A 867 34.26 -83.17 21.68
N VAL A 868 33.69 -82.03 21.26
CA VAL A 868 32.40 -81.53 21.77
C VAL A 868 31.25 -82.45 21.33
N ALA A 869 31.25 -82.93 20.08
CA ALA A 869 30.28 -83.88 19.55
C ALA A 869 30.33 -85.24 20.26
N GLU A 870 31.54 -85.76 20.55
CA GLU A 870 31.73 -87.00 21.32
C GLU A 870 31.29 -86.86 22.79
N LYS A 871 31.40 -85.65 23.36
CA LYS A 871 30.96 -85.34 24.73
C LYS A 871 29.45 -85.14 24.83
N SER A 872 28.81 -84.57 23.81
CA SER A 872 27.34 -84.41 23.75
C SER A 872 26.63 -85.74 23.45
N GLY A 873 27.20 -86.60 22.60
CA GLY A 873 26.68 -87.94 22.31
C GLY A 873 26.74 -88.93 23.48
N LYS A 874 27.52 -88.63 24.53
CA LYS A 874 27.56 -89.42 25.79
C LYS A 874 26.57 -88.93 26.86
N ARG A 875 25.85 -87.82 26.63
CA ARG A 875 24.86 -87.28 27.58
C ARG A 875 23.42 -87.70 27.29
N THR A 876 23.14 -88.36 26.17
CA THR A 876 21.80 -88.79 25.74
C THR A 876 21.43 -90.21 26.20
N THR A 877 21.68 -90.52 27.47
CA THR A 877 21.00 -91.63 28.16
C THR A 877 20.54 -91.16 29.53
N GLU A 878 19.52 -90.30 29.55
CA GLU A 878 18.45 -90.23 30.56
C GLU A 878 17.51 -89.07 30.21
N GLY A 879 16.30 -89.41 29.75
CA GLY A 879 15.07 -88.61 29.81
C GLY A 879 15.05 -87.25 29.12
N ASP A 880 14.58 -87.21 27.87
CA ASP A 880 13.34 -86.49 27.52
C ASP A 880 13.06 -86.64 26.02
N ASN A 881 11.94 -87.32 25.71
CA ASN A 881 11.33 -87.33 24.40
C ASN A 881 10.70 -85.94 24.16
N VAL A 882 11.29 -85.15 23.27
CA VAL A 882 10.55 -84.11 22.55
C VAL A 882 10.61 -84.47 21.07
N GLU A 883 9.54 -85.12 20.62
CA GLU A 883 9.19 -85.21 19.21
C GLU A 883 8.91 -83.79 18.69
N GLY A 884 9.66 -83.39 17.66
CA GLY A 884 9.55 -82.08 17.04
C GLY A 884 10.73 -81.82 16.11
N VAL A 885 10.95 -82.71 15.15
CA VAL A 885 11.91 -82.49 14.06
C VAL A 885 11.38 -81.31 13.22
N VAL A 886 11.85 -80.10 13.54
CA VAL A 886 11.83 -78.97 12.61
C VAL A 886 13.06 -79.13 11.73
N ASP A 887 12.80 -79.43 10.46
CA ASP A 887 13.77 -79.56 9.38
C ASP A 887 14.68 -78.31 9.35
N GLY A 888 15.98 -78.45 9.62
CA GLY A 888 16.96 -77.36 9.45
C GLY A 888 17.95 -77.05 10.59
N GLN A 889 17.94 -77.74 11.75
CA GLN A 889 19.00 -77.53 12.75
C GLN A 889 20.34 -78.13 12.30
N ILE A 890 21.35 -77.26 12.12
CA ILE A 890 22.73 -77.64 11.76
C ILE A 890 23.29 -78.61 12.81
N SER A 891 23.60 -79.84 12.39
CA SER A 891 24.18 -80.84 13.27
C SER A 891 25.69 -80.62 13.48
N TYR A 892 26.27 -81.29 14.48
CA TYR A 892 27.73 -81.31 14.66
C TYR A 892 28.47 -81.97 13.48
N GLU A 893 27.79 -82.86 12.75
CA GLU A 893 28.32 -83.50 11.54
C GLU A 893 28.35 -82.50 10.37
N ASP A 894 27.30 -81.68 10.21
CA ASP A 894 27.26 -80.59 9.23
C ASP A 894 28.33 -79.53 9.51
N ALA A 895 28.52 -79.17 10.79
CA ALA A 895 29.59 -78.26 11.19
C ALA A 895 30.99 -78.85 10.92
N MET A 896 31.16 -80.17 11.08
CA MET A 896 32.40 -80.85 10.73
C MET A 896 32.67 -80.79 9.22
N ASN A 897 31.66 -81.10 8.41
CA ASN A 897 31.75 -81.07 6.95
C ASN A 897 32.04 -79.64 6.45
N HIS A 898 31.38 -78.63 7.03
CA HIS A 898 31.63 -77.22 6.74
C HIS A 898 33.07 -76.82 7.03
N LEU A 899 33.62 -77.21 8.19
CA LEU A 899 35.01 -76.90 8.55
C LEU A 899 36.03 -77.69 7.71
N GLN A 900 35.71 -78.91 7.30
CA GLN A 900 36.57 -79.70 6.40
C GLN A 900 36.62 -79.10 4.98
N GLN A 901 35.48 -78.65 4.45
CA GLN A 901 35.43 -77.91 3.18
C GLN A 901 36.20 -76.59 3.28
N SER A 902 36.03 -75.87 4.39
CA SER A 902 36.77 -74.65 4.70
C SER A 902 38.29 -74.89 4.71
N LEU A 903 38.72 -76.00 5.29
CA LEU A 903 40.11 -76.39 5.32
C LEU A 903 40.65 -76.70 3.91
N ALA A 904 39.89 -77.46 3.12
CA ALA A 904 40.27 -77.80 1.75
C ALA A 904 40.42 -76.54 0.87
N HIS A 905 39.52 -75.56 1.02
CA HIS A 905 39.65 -74.27 0.34
C HIS A 905 40.88 -73.48 0.79
N LEU A 906 41.15 -73.40 2.09
CA LEU A 906 42.35 -72.71 2.58
C LEU A 906 43.64 -73.32 2.01
N GLU A 907 43.65 -74.62 1.75
CA GLU A 907 44.79 -75.32 1.12
C GLU A 907 44.95 -74.97 -0.37
N THR A 908 43.88 -74.62 -1.10
CA THR A 908 43.98 -74.16 -2.51
C THR A 908 44.54 -72.75 -2.65
N LEU A 909 44.60 -71.96 -1.57
CA LEU A 909 45.20 -70.61 -1.61
C LEU A 909 46.69 -70.64 -1.91
N ASN A 910 47.35 -71.79 -1.72
CA ASN A 910 48.74 -72.02 -2.10
C ASN A 910 48.89 -72.50 -3.57
N HIS A 911 47.80 -72.64 -4.33
CA HIS A 911 47.83 -73.02 -5.73
C HIS A 911 48.52 -71.94 -6.59
N SER A 912 49.24 -72.35 -7.64
CA SER A 912 50.04 -71.46 -8.49
C SER A 912 49.23 -70.34 -9.14
N PHE A 913 48.01 -70.65 -9.59
CA PHE A 913 47.09 -69.67 -10.18
C PHE A 913 46.58 -68.63 -9.17
N ILE A 914 46.21 -69.04 -7.95
CA ILE A 914 45.74 -68.12 -6.91
C ILE A 914 46.89 -67.26 -6.38
N SER A 915 48.09 -67.85 -6.28
CA SER A 915 49.31 -67.12 -5.95
C SER A 915 49.66 -66.09 -7.02
N TYR A 916 49.43 -66.40 -8.30
CA TYR A 916 49.57 -65.44 -9.41
C TYR A 916 48.58 -64.27 -9.27
N LEU A 917 47.31 -64.55 -8.98
CA LEU A 917 46.32 -63.48 -8.75
C LEU A 917 46.68 -62.59 -7.56
N LYS A 918 47.11 -63.18 -6.44
CA LYS A 918 47.46 -62.44 -5.21
C LYS A 918 48.73 -61.59 -5.34
N ASN A 919 49.73 -62.05 -6.10
CA ASN A 919 51.04 -61.39 -6.22
C ASN A 919 51.20 -60.56 -7.51
N SER A 920 50.15 -60.39 -8.31
CA SER A 920 50.19 -59.59 -9.55
C SER A 920 50.28 -58.09 -9.27
N ASP A 921 50.97 -57.32 -10.12
CA ASP A 921 51.01 -55.84 -10.01
C ASP A 921 49.68 -55.15 -10.39
N GLN A 922 48.74 -55.90 -10.98
CA GLN A 922 47.42 -55.37 -11.34
C GLN A 922 46.45 -55.45 -10.16
N ASN A 923 46.00 -54.28 -9.70
CA ASN A 923 45.07 -54.14 -8.57
C ASN A 923 43.76 -54.95 -8.74
N LEU A 924 43.27 -55.07 -9.97
CA LEU A 924 42.08 -55.87 -10.29
C LEU A 924 42.30 -57.39 -10.11
N LEU A 925 43.49 -57.90 -10.45
CA LEU A 925 43.84 -59.31 -10.27
C LEU A 925 44.06 -59.65 -8.79
N GLN A 926 44.69 -58.74 -8.04
CA GLN A 926 44.79 -58.85 -6.59
C GLN A 926 43.39 -58.91 -5.93
N GLN A 927 42.43 -58.11 -6.42
CA GLN A 927 41.05 -58.15 -5.95
C GLN A 927 40.38 -59.50 -6.20
N TYR A 928 40.61 -60.15 -7.35
CA TYR A 928 40.10 -61.51 -7.57
C TYR A 928 40.77 -62.55 -6.65
N GLY A 929 42.08 -62.43 -6.42
CA GLY A 929 42.78 -63.29 -5.45
C GLY A 929 42.24 -63.13 -4.03
N TYR A 930 41.85 -61.91 -3.65
CA TYR A 930 41.22 -61.58 -2.38
C TYR A 930 39.76 -62.09 -2.29
N GLN A 931 38.96 -61.90 -3.34
CA GLN A 931 37.59 -62.41 -3.41
C GLN A 931 37.55 -63.94 -3.35
N TYR A 932 38.50 -64.61 -4.00
CA TYR A 932 38.60 -66.07 -3.93
C TYR A 932 38.90 -66.53 -2.50
N ASP A 933 39.80 -65.85 -1.78
CA ASP A 933 40.11 -66.16 -0.37
C ASP A 933 38.89 -66.04 0.56
N LEU A 934 38.01 -65.06 0.31
CA LEU A 934 36.75 -64.91 1.05
C LEU A 934 35.66 -65.92 0.63
N SER A 935 35.82 -66.55 -0.54
CA SER A 935 34.76 -67.35 -1.15
C SER A 935 34.51 -68.68 -0.46
N ARG A 936 35.51 -69.25 0.24
CA ARG A 936 35.46 -70.60 0.82
C ARG A 936 35.14 -71.70 -0.22
N SER A 937 35.33 -71.41 -1.51
CA SER A 937 34.85 -72.22 -2.63
C SER A 937 33.34 -72.52 -2.57
N GLU A 938 32.55 -71.60 -2.01
CA GLU A 938 31.10 -71.69 -2.07
C GLU A 938 30.62 -71.48 -3.50
N LYS A 939 29.74 -72.40 -3.95
CA LYS A 939 29.19 -72.42 -5.31
C LYS A 939 28.64 -71.07 -5.77
N THR A 940 27.93 -70.35 -4.90
CA THR A 940 27.33 -69.03 -5.17
C THR A 940 28.40 -67.94 -5.29
N LYS A 941 29.33 -67.85 -4.32
CA LYS A 941 30.38 -66.83 -4.31
C LYS A 941 31.37 -67.01 -5.47
N ILE A 942 31.73 -68.24 -5.81
CA ILE A 942 32.58 -68.54 -6.97
C ILE A 942 31.87 -68.18 -8.28
N ASN A 943 30.57 -68.48 -8.41
CA ASN A 943 29.78 -68.08 -9.58
C ASN A 943 29.70 -66.54 -9.69
N GLU A 944 29.41 -65.83 -8.59
CA GLU A 944 29.39 -64.37 -8.57
C GLU A 944 30.76 -63.77 -8.94
N GLN A 945 31.85 -64.31 -8.42
CA GLN A 945 33.19 -63.89 -8.78
C GLN A 945 33.49 -64.15 -10.26
N ALA A 946 33.16 -65.34 -10.78
CA ALA A 946 33.35 -65.70 -12.19
C ALA A 946 32.52 -64.80 -13.13
N VAL A 947 31.28 -64.48 -12.76
CA VAL A 947 30.41 -63.51 -13.47
C VAL A 947 31.00 -62.11 -13.41
N THR A 948 31.55 -61.70 -12.27
CA THR A 948 32.21 -60.39 -12.11
C THR A 948 33.44 -60.29 -13.01
N MET A 949 34.29 -61.32 -13.03
CA MET A 949 35.43 -61.40 -13.94
C MET A 949 35.00 -61.33 -15.42
N CYS A 950 33.86 -61.94 -15.77
CA CYS A 950 33.30 -61.87 -17.12
C CYS A 950 32.80 -60.44 -17.48
N VAL A 951 32.07 -59.80 -16.56
CA VAL A 951 31.58 -58.41 -16.70
C VAL A 951 32.73 -57.40 -16.79
N ASP A 952 33.80 -57.62 -16.05
CA ASP A 952 35.01 -56.79 -16.08
C ASP A 952 35.87 -57.02 -17.34
N GLY A 953 35.46 -57.95 -18.23
CA GLY A 953 36.07 -58.21 -19.54
C GLY A 953 37.31 -59.10 -19.49
N GLN A 954 37.45 -59.95 -18.47
CA GLN A 954 38.60 -60.85 -18.35
C GLN A 954 38.53 -62.02 -19.36
N PRO A 955 39.68 -62.57 -19.81
CA PRO A 955 39.70 -63.69 -20.74
C PRO A 955 39.01 -64.95 -20.17
N LEU A 956 38.27 -65.66 -21.02
CA LEU A 956 37.55 -66.88 -20.64
C LEU A 956 38.47 -68.00 -20.08
N ASP A 957 39.73 -68.08 -20.53
CA ASP A 957 40.73 -69.02 -19.98
C ASP A 957 41.05 -68.75 -18.50
N MET A 958 41.03 -67.47 -18.09
CA MET A 958 41.28 -67.10 -16.70
C MET A 958 40.08 -67.44 -15.80
N ILE A 959 38.86 -67.35 -16.34
CA ILE A 959 37.63 -67.80 -15.67
C ILE A 959 37.64 -69.33 -15.53
N GLN A 960 38.04 -70.07 -16.57
CA GLN A 960 38.15 -71.52 -16.51
C GLN A 960 39.15 -71.98 -15.43
N LYS A 961 40.33 -71.36 -15.36
CA LYS A 961 41.33 -71.64 -14.32
C LYS A 961 40.82 -71.37 -12.90
N LEU A 962 39.93 -70.39 -12.69
CA LEU A 962 39.31 -70.16 -11.39
C LEU A 962 38.35 -71.31 -11.02
N LEU A 963 37.54 -71.76 -11.97
CA LEU A 963 36.59 -72.86 -11.77
C LEU A 963 37.31 -74.18 -11.48
N ASP A 964 38.44 -74.43 -12.14
CA ASP A 964 39.24 -75.66 -11.95
C ASP A 964 39.95 -75.71 -10.58
N VAL A 965 40.25 -74.54 -9.98
CA VAL A 965 40.97 -74.45 -8.69
C VAL A 965 40.03 -74.46 -7.49
N ALA A 966 38.75 -74.13 -7.67
CA ALA A 966 37.76 -74.20 -6.60
C ALA A 966 37.52 -75.64 -6.11
N VAL A 967 37.28 -75.79 -4.80
CA VAL A 967 37.03 -77.10 -4.19
C VAL A 967 35.56 -77.49 -4.34
N GLY A 968 35.31 -78.66 -4.93
CA GLY A 968 33.97 -79.25 -5.08
C GLY A 968 33.40 -79.11 -6.49
N ASP A 969 32.33 -79.86 -6.79
CA ASP A 969 31.65 -79.76 -8.09
C ASP A 969 30.76 -78.50 -8.13
N LEU A 970 31.21 -77.51 -8.92
CA LEU A 970 30.51 -76.24 -9.09
C LEU A 970 29.30 -76.35 -10.02
N GLY A 971 29.19 -77.39 -10.85
CA GLY A 971 28.04 -77.62 -11.73
C GLY A 971 27.72 -76.52 -12.75
N PHE A 972 28.67 -75.63 -13.07
CA PHE A 972 28.53 -74.59 -14.09
C PHE A 972 29.80 -74.50 -14.96
N SER A 973 29.63 -74.26 -16.26
CA SER A 973 30.73 -74.06 -17.22
C SER A 973 30.97 -72.57 -17.51
N SER A 974 32.11 -72.24 -18.13
CA SER A 974 32.41 -70.86 -18.60
C SER A 974 31.32 -70.27 -19.50
N ARG A 975 30.60 -71.11 -20.25
CA ARG A 975 29.43 -70.72 -21.05
C ARG A 975 28.25 -70.26 -20.19
N ASP A 976 27.97 -70.98 -19.11
CA ASP A 976 26.86 -70.67 -18.20
C ASP A 976 27.13 -69.36 -17.45
N ILE A 977 28.40 -69.08 -17.14
CA ILE A 977 28.85 -67.81 -16.56
C ILE A 977 28.60 -66.64 -17.51
N VAL A 978 28.95 -66.77 -18.80
CA VAL A 978 28.69 -65.72 -19.81
C VAL A 978 27.18 -65.48 -19.97
N GLN A 979 26.37 -66.55 -20.01
CA GLN A 979 24.92 -66.43 -20.11
C GLN A 979 24.34 -65.70 -18.89
N THR A 980 24.79 -66.05 -17.68
CA THR A 980 24.37 -65.40 -16.44
C THR A 980 24.80 -63.93 -16.38
N ALA A 981 26.01 -63.60 -16.84
CA ALA A 981 26.50 -62.22 -16.93
C ALA A 981 25.64 -61.37 -17.89
N VAL A 982 25.34 -61.88 -19.08
CA VAL A 982 24.48 -61.20 -20.06
C VAL A 982 23.07 -61.02 -19.51
N SER A 983 22.48 -62.05 -18.90
CA SER A 983 21.16 -61.95 -18.28
C SER A 983 21.12 -60.94 -17.12
N LYS A 984 22.18 -60.83 -16.31
CA LYS A 984 22.27 -59.79 -15.26
C LYS A 984 22.37 -58.37 -15.83
N VAL A 985 23.17 -58.16 -16.89
CA VAL A 985 23.30 -56.84 -17.52
C VAL A 985 22.00 -56.43 -18.22
N VAL A 986 21.32 -57.36 -18.88
CA VAL A 986 19.98 -57.14 -19.48
C VAL A 986 18.90 -56.93 -18.40
N GLY A 987 18.95 -57.68 -17.30
CA GLY A 987 18.05 -57.53 -16.16
C GLY A 987 18.15 -56.16 -15.50
N ALA A 988 19.37 -55.64 -15.30
CA ALA A 988 19.57 -54.28 -14.80
C ALA A 988 19.07 -53.17 -15.75
N LEU A 989 18.99 -53.45 -17.06
CA LEU A 989 18.37 -52.56 -18.05
C LEU A 989 16.83 -52.65 -18.07
N SER A 990 16.25 -53.69 -17.45
CA SER A 990 14.81 -54.01 -17.47
C SER A 990 14.10 -53.83 -16.11
N ASP A 991 14.90 -53.81 -15.04
CA ASP A 991 14.65 -53.71 -13.61
C ASP A 991 13.36 -54.32 -13.02
N ASP A 992 13.36 -55.65 -12.94
CA ASP A 992 12.71 -56.40 -11.86
C ASP A 992 13.74 -56.61 -10.72
N GLY A 993 13.95 -55.57 -9.92
CA GLY A 993 14.46 -55.64 -8.54
C GLY A 993 15.83 -56.30 -8.25
N SER A 994 16.94 -55.89 -8.88
CA SER A 994 18.29 -56.31 -8.40
C SER A 994 19.25 -55.15 -8.12
N GLN A 995 19.72 -55.07 -6.87
CA GLN A 995 20.43 -53.94 -6.24
C GLN A 995 21.92 -53.78 -6.61
N HIS A 996 22.34 -54.00 -7.86
CA HIS A 996 23.77 -53.89 -8.21
C HIS A 996 24.06 -52.83 -9.27
N ALA A 997 24.59 -51.69 -8.82
CA ALA A 997 25.18 -50.67 -9.67
C ALA A 997 26.49 -51.20 -10.29
N PHE A 998 26.52 -51.37 -11.61
CA PHE A 998 27.76 -51.68 -12.32
C PHE A 998 28.73 -50.49 -12.28
N LYS A 999 30.04 -50.77 -12.18
CA LYS A 999 31.09 -49.72 -12.19
C LYS A 999 31.31 -49.09 -13.56
N LYS A 1000 30.94 -49.79 -14.63
CA LYS A 1000 31.01 -49.34 -16.03
C LYS A 1000 29.61 -49.31 -16.62
N ASP A 1001 29.42 -48.50 -17.66
CA ASP A 1001 28.15 -48.39 -18.39
C ASP A 1001 27.69 -49.79 -18.88
N PRO A 1002 26.46 -50.23 -18.57
CA PRO A 1002 25.89 -51.50 -19.03
C PRO A 1002 26.09 -51.75 -20.54
N PHE A 1003 26.07 -50.70 -21.36
CA PHE A 1003 26.30 -50.83 -22.81
C PHE A 1003 27.78 -51.10 -23.15
N GLN A 1004 28.73 -50.47 -22.44
CA GLN A 1004 30.17 -50.74 -22.59
C GLN A 1004 30.57 -52.12 -22.06
N ILE A 1005 29.86 -52.61 -21.04
CA ILE A 1005 30.03 -53.97 -20.51
C ILE A 1005 29.58 -54.99 -21.55
N LEU A 1006 28.40 -54.79 -22.16
CA LEU A 1006 27.95 -55.65 -23.26
C LEU A 1006 28.93 -55.61 -24.43
N GLU A 1007 29.46 -54.43 -24.78
CA GLU A 1007 30.50 -54.31 -25.80
C GLU A 1007 31.77 -55.09 -25.43
N SER A 1008 32.22 -55.04 -24.18
CA SER A 1008 33.42 -55.75 -23.72
C SER A 1008 33.23 -57.27 -23.66
N ILE A 1009 32.07 -57.73 -23.14
CA ILE A 1009 31.67 -59.15 -23.16
C ILE A 1009 31.54 -59.60 -24.60
N VAL A 1010 30.90 -58.81 -25.46
CA VAL A 1010 30.80 -59.08 -26.88
C VAL A 1010 32.19 -59.10 -27.48
N CYS A 1011 33.12 -58.17 -27.27
CA CYS A 1011 34.50 -58.27 -27.80
C CYS A 1011 35.23 -59.55 -27.36
N ALA A 1012 35.13 -59.92 -26.08
CA ALA A 1012 35.68 -61.17 -25.55
C ALA A 1012 35.03 -62.42 -26.18
N VAL A 1013 33.76 -62.35 -26.57
CA VAL A 1013 32.97 -63.39 -27.26
C VAL A 1013 33.03 -63.27 -28.81
N HIS A 1014 33.33 -62.10 -29.36
CA HIS A 1014 33.28 -61.68 -30.77
C HIS A 1014 34.62 -61.97 -31.45
N THR A 1015 35.67 -62.11 -30.65
CA THR A 1015 36.83 -62.91 -31.02
C THR A 1015 36.41 -64.34 -31.49
N ILE A 1016 35.15 -64.76 -31.26
CA ILE A 1016 34.62 -66.09 -31.60
C ILE A 1016 33.38 -66.11 -32.55
N CYS A 1017 32.47 -65.12 -32.68
CA CYS A 1017 31.23 -65.29 -33.49
C CYS A 1017 30.56 -64.02 -34.10
N LEU A 1018 30.23 -64.06 -35.41
CA LEU A 1018 29.87 -62.92 -36.30
C LEU A 1018 28.42 -62.94 -36.86
N ASN A 1019 27.40 -63.50 -36.18
CA ASN A 1019 26.09 -63.82 -36.80
C ASN A 1019 24.80 -63.34 -36.07
N LEU A 1020 24.67 -62.06 -35.67
CA LEU A 1020 23.46 -61.57 -34.98
C LEU A 1020 22.89 -60.23 -35.51
N LEU A 1021 22.88 -60.02 -36.83
CA LEU A 1021 22.36 -58.80 -37.47
C LEU A 1021 20.83 -58.77 -37.73
N ASN A 1022 20.07 -59.78 -37.33
CA ASN A 1022 18.64 -59.90 -37.70
C ASN A 1022 17.60 -59.65 -36.58
N PHE A 1023 17.98 -59.15 -35.40
CA PHE A 1023 17.03 -59.00 -34.27
C PHE A 1023 16.39 -57.59 -34.11
N PHE A 1024 16.77 -56.58 -34.89
CA PHE A 1024 16.50 -55.16 -34.56
C PHE A 1024 15.33 -54.45 -35.30
N LEU A 1025 14.52 -55.14 -36.11
CA LEU A 1025 13.49 -54.50 -36.97
C LEU A 1025 12.09 -54.31 -36.35
N TYR A 1026 11.83 -54.75 -35.11
CA TYR A 1026 10.47 -54.76 -34.52
C TYR A 1026 10.05 -53.50 -33.74
N PHE A 1027 10.89 -52.46 -33.66
CA PHE A 1027 10.74 -51.36 -32.69
C PHE A 1027 9.99 -50.09 -33.16
N ARG A 1028 9.33 -50.09 -34.32
CA ARG A 1028 8.83 -48.84 -34.95
C ARG A 1028 7.32 -48.57 -34.94
N THR A 1029 6.42 -49.50 -34.61
CA THR A 1029 5.02 -49.36 -35.06
C THR A 1029 3.89 -49.61 -34.05
N SER A 1030 4.12 -49.99 -32.78
CA SER A 1030 3.02 -50.19 -31.82
C SER A 1030 3.32 -49.58 -30.43
N PRO A 1031 2.41 -48.77 -29.84
CA PRO A 1031 2.61 -48.20 -28.50
C PRO A 1031 2.74 -49.28 -27.41
N SER A 1032 1.99 -50.36 -27.55
CA SER A 1032 1.95 -51.49 -26.61
C SER A 1032 3.19 -52.37 -26.61
N ASN A 1033 4.04 -52.31 -27.63
CA ASN A 1033 5.29 -53.07 -27.72
C ASN A 1033 6.56 -52.22 -27.88
N ASN A 1034 6.44 -50.89 -27.86
CA ASN A 1034 7.59 -50.00 -27.91
C ASN A 1034 8.30 -49.96 -26.54
N PRO A 1035 9.60 -50.31 -26.46
CA PRO A 1035 10.35 -50.36 -25.21
C PRO A 1035 10.46 -48.98 -24.54
N TRP A 1036 10.46 -47.89 -25.29
CA TRP A 1036 10.51 -46.53 -24.76
C TRP A 1036 9.17 -46.10 -24.13
N VAL A 1037 8.05 -46.50 -24.73
CA VAL A 1037 6.71 -46.27 -24.14
C VAL A 1037 6.50 -47.13 -22.90
N LYS A 1038 6.98 -48.39 -22.91
CA LYS A 1038 6.98 -49.27 -21.72
C LYS A 1038 7.86 -48.73 -20.59
N LEU A 1039 9.07 -48.24 -20.93
CA LEU A 1039 9.98 -47.59 -19.98
C LEU A 1039 9.34 -46.34 -19.37
N GLY A 1040 8.78 -45.44 -20.18
CA GLY A 1040 8.07 -44.25 -19.70
C GLY A 1040 6.86 -44.57 -18.84
N THR A 1041 6.08 -45.60 -19.19
CA THR A 1041 4.94 -46.09 -18.39
C THR A 1041 5.40 -46.65 -17.04
N ALA A 1042 6.49 -47.44 -17.02
CA ALA A 1042 7.06 -48.00 -15.80
C ALA A 1042 7.65 -46.91 -14.87
N MET A 1043 8.32 -45.89 -15.44
CA MET A 1043 8.83 -44.74 -14.68
C MET A 1043 7.70 -43.96 -13.97
N LEU A 1044 6.53 -43.83 -14.61
CA LEU A 1044 5.38 -43.07 -14.10
C LEU A 1044 4.48 -43.86 -13.12
N MET A 1045 4.47 -45.19 -13.18
CA MET A 1045 3.63 -46.04 -12.30
C MET A 1045 4.31 -46.43 -10.96
N LYS A 1046 5.62 -46.21 -10.77
CA LYS A 1046 6.33 -46.49 -9.50
C LYS A 1046 5.97 -45.44 -8.42
N ASN A 1047 5.14 -45.84 -7.44
CA ASN A 1047 4.61 -45.07 -6.31
C ASN A 1047 5.69 -44.66 -5.27
N GLN A 1048 6.46 -43.62 -5.56
CA GLN A 1048 7.18 -42.83 -4.54
C GLN A 1048 6.88 -41.35 -4.81
N GLN A 1049 6.24 -40.70 -3.84
CA GLN A 1049 5.70 -39.34 -3.94
C GLN A 1049 6.78 -38.25 -4.06
N GLU A 1050 8.03 -38.54 -3.66
CA GLU A 1050 9.08 -37.53 -3.47
C GLU A 1050 9.84 -37.09 -4.75
N HIS A 1051 9.65 -37.74 -5.91
CA HIS A 1051 10.39 -37.38 -7.14
C HIS A 1051 9.53 -37.35 -8.42
N LYS A 1052 8.29 -36.84 -8.34
CA LYS A 1052 7.39 -36.80 -9.50
C LYS A 1052 7.87 -35.88 -10.63
N GLU A 1053 8.35 -34.68 -10.32
CA GLU A 1053 8.79 -33.70 -11.33
C GLU A 1053 10.07 -34.11 -12.07
N ASN A 1054 11.06 -34.68 -11.35
CA ASN A 1054 12.29 -35.20 -11.96
C ASN A 1054 12.00 -36.33 -12.96
N LYS A 1055 11.03 -37.22 -12.68
CA LYS A 1055 10.64 -38.31 -13.59
C LYS A 1055 10.04 -37.77 -14.89
N GLY A 1056 9.19 -36.74 -14.81
CA GLY A 1056 8.63 -36.09 -16.00
C GLY A 1056 9.70 -35.44 -16.88
N ASN A 1057 10.68 -34.78 -16.26
CA ASN A 1057 11.80 -34.15 -16.97
C ASN A 1057 12.76 -35.16 -17.61
N GLU A 1058 13.02 -36.31 -16.98
CA GLU A 1058 13.83 -37.39 -17.58
C GLU A 1058 13.15 -38.04 -18.78
N ILE A 1059 11.83 -38.27 -18.72
CA ILE A 1059 11.05 -38.76 -19.88
C ILE A 1059 11.17 -37.78 -21.05
N LEU A 1060 11.09 -36.48 -20.77
CA LEU A 1060 11.23 -35.44 -21.78
C LEU A 1060 12.65 -35.42 -22.38
N LYS A 1061 13.71 -35.60 -21.59
CA LYS A 1061 15.10 -35.76 -22.10
C LYS A 1061 15.27 -37.00 -22.98
N ILE A 1062 14.67 -38.13 -22.59
CA ILE A 1062 14.71 -39.37 -23.37
C ILE A 1062 14.04 -39.15 -24.73
N CYS A 1063 12.82 -38.59 -24.76
CA CYS A 1063 12.11 -38.28 -26.00
C CYS A 1063 12.94 -37.34 -26.90
N ARG A 1064 13.54 -36.29 -26.34
CA ARG A 1064 14.41 -35.36 -27.08
C ARG A 1064 15.68 -36.01 -27.62
N SER A 1065 16.29 -36.94 -26.89
CA SER A 1065 17.49 -37.67 -27.35
C SER A 1065 17.22 -38.59 -28.55
N LEU A 1066 15.94 -38.99 -28.73
CA LEU A 1066 15.51 -39.80 -29.87
C LEU A 1066 15.23 -38.94 -31.11
N TYR A 1067 15.04 -37.62 -30.95
CA TYR A 1067 14.86 -36.69 -32.06
C TYR A 1067 16.11 -36.67 -32.96
N GLY A 1068 15.93 -36.93 -34.26
CA GLY A 1068 17.03 -37.03 -35.23
C GLY A 1068 17.64 -38.42 -35.38
N THR A 1069 17.23 -39.41 -34.60
CA THR A 1069 17.66 -40.81 -34.76
C THR A 1069 16.65 -41.62 -35.58
N LYS A 1070 17.05 -42.81 -36.06
CA LYS A 1070 16.14 -43.77 -36.71
C LYS A 1070 15.07 -44.34 -35.73
N HIS A 1071 15.12 -43.99 -34.45
CA HIS A 1071 14.23 -44.49 -33.40
C HIS A 1071 13.27 -43.42 -32.86
N MET A 1072 13.09 -42.31 -33.59
CA MET A 1072 12.10 -41.28 -33.26
C MET A 1072 10.72 -41.88 -33.02
N LEU A 1073 10.09 -41.50 -31.91
CA LEU A 1073 8.75 -41.95 -31.53
C LEU A 1073 7.70 -41.42 -32.52
N SER A 1074 6.70 -42.24 -32.84
CA SER A 1074 5.55 -41.78 -33.63
C SER A 1074 4.67 -40.82 -32.81
N ALA A 1075 3.86 -40.00 -33.50
CA ALA A 1075 2.91 -39.08 -32.86
C ALA A 1075 1.96 -39.82 -31.89
N GLU A 1076 1.52 -41.04 -32.25
CA GLU A 1076 0.70 -41.90 -31.37
C GLU A 1076 1.42 -42.30 -30.08
N CYS A 1077 2.73 -42.61 -30.15
CA CYS A 1077 3.51 -42.95 -28.95
C CYS A 1077 3.72 -41.73 -28.04
N ILE A 1078 3.92 -40.54 -28.62
CA ILE A 1078 4.03 -39.28 -27.87
C ILE A 1078 2.69 -38.95 -27.20
N LYS A 1079 1.57 -39.14 -27.91
CA LYS A 1079 0.21 -38.95 -27.38
C LYS A 1079 -0.04 -39.80 -26.14
N ASP A 1080 0.27 -41.09 -26.19
CA ASP A 1080 0.07 -42.01 -25.07
C ASP A 1080 0.93 -41.64 -23.85
N LEU A 1081 2.20 -41.25 -24.06
CA LEU A 1081 3.08 -40.78 -23.00
C LEU A 1081 2.58 -39.47 -22.36
N CYS A 1082 2.10 -38.52 -23.15
CA CYS A 1082 1.51 -37.27 -22.65
C CYS A 1082 0.24 -37.52 -21.84
N LEU A 1083 -0.64 -38.43 -22.29
CA LEU A 1083 -1.85 -38.82 -21.53
C LEU A 1083 -1.49 -39.46 -20.18
N LEU A 1084 -0.39 -40.24 -20.11
CA LEU A 1084 0.11 -40.80 -18.86
C LEU A 1084 0.69 -39.75 -17.92
N LEU A 1085 1.43 -38.76 -18.44
CA LEU A 1085 1.95 -37.63 -17.66
C LEU A 1085 0.80 -36.78 -17.07
N LEU A 1086 -0.23 -36.49 -17.86
CA LEU A 1086 -1.42 -35.75 -17.41
C LEU A 1086 -2.19 -36.51 -16.32
N LYS A 1087 -2.35 -37.83 -16.43
CA LYS A 1087 -2.96 -38.68 -15.39
C LYS A 1087 -2.21 -38.63 -14.06
N GLN A 1088 -0.90 -38.36 -14.07
CA GLN A 1088 -0.06 -38.24 -12.88
C GLN A 1088 0.12 -36.78 -12.41
N SER A 1089 -0.70 -35.85 -12.91
CA SER A 1089 -0.66 -34.40 -12.60
C SER A 1089 0.63 -33.66 -13.02
N LEU A 1090 1.44 -34.25 -13.92
CA LEU A 1090 2.67 -33.64 -14.44
C LEU A 1090 2.40 -32.84 -15.72
N LYS A 1091 1.82 -31.65 -15.53
CA LYS A 1091 1.32 -30.80 -16.62
C LYS A 1091 2.44 -30.17 -17.44
N LEU A 1092 3.45 -29.58 -16.80
CA LEU A 1092 4.53 -28.87 -17.49
C LEU A 1092 5.36 -29.74 -18.47
N PRO A 1093 5.86 -30.94 -18.10
CA PRO A 1093 6.57 -31.81 -19.05
C PRO A 1093 5.68 -32.32 -20.19
N SER A 1094 4.38 -32.54 -19.91
CA SER A 1094 3.42 -32.93 -20.95
C SER A 1094 3.19 -31.80 -21.95
N LEU A 1095 3.02 -30.56 -21.49
CA LEU A 1095 2.80 -29.42 -22.37
C LEU A 1095 4.01 -29.16 -23.27
N LYS A 1096 5.24 -29.29 -22.74
CA LYS A 1096 6.47 -29.15 -23.54
C LYS A 1096 6.56 -30.21 -24.64
N LEU A 1097 6.29 -31.49 -24.34
CA LEU A 1097 6.32 -32.55 -25.35
C LEU A 1097 5.23 -32.38 -26.42
N LEU A 1098 4.05 -31.90 -26.03
CA LEU A 1098 2.96 -31.64 -26.99
C LEU A 1098 3.32 -30.48 -27.92
N VAL A 1099 3.86 -29.37 -27.40
CA VAL A 1099 4.25 -28.20 -28.20
C VAL A 1099 5.52 -28.43 -29.02
N GLU A 1100 6.41 -29.33 -28.61
CA GLU A 1100 7.60 -29.68 -29.41
C GLU A 1100 7.32 -30.64 -30.56
N SER A 1101 6.19 -31.34 -30.50
CA SER A 1101 5.82 -32.26 -31.55
C SER A 1101 5.35 -31.47 -32.77
N ARG A 1102 6.02 -31.62 -33.92
CA ARG A 1102 5.64 -30.94 -35.19
C ARG A 1102 4.31 -31.44 -35.78
N ASP A 1103 3.45 -32.01 -34.96
CA ASP A 1103 2.18 -32.63 -35.30
C ASP A 1103 1.02 -31.73 -34.88
N GLN A 1104 0.12 -31.43 -35.82
CA GLN A 1104 -0.96 -30.47 -35.61
C GLN A 1104 -2.02 -30.98 -34.60
N ASP A 1105 -2.24 -32.28 -34.50
CA ASP A 1105 -3.24 -32.86 -33.59
C ASP A 1105 -2.75 -32.80 -32.13
N LEU A 1106 -1.44 -32.94 -31.92
CA LEU A 1106 -0.82 -32.80 -30.60
C LEU A 1106 -0.75 -31.33 -30.15
N HIS A 1107 -0.52 -30.38 -31.06
CA HIS A 1107 -0.66 -28.95 -30.78
C HIS A 1107 -2.08 -28.56 -30.37
N PHE A 1108 -3.10 -29.15 -31.00
CA PHE A 1108 -4.50 -28.95 -30.61
C PHE A 1108 -4.76 -29.43 -29.18
N MET A 1109 -4.26 -30.62 -28.83
CA MET A 1109 -4.32 -31.13 -27.45
C MET A 1109 -3.61 -30.24 -26.44
N ALA A 1110 -2.46 -29.65 -26.79
CA ALA A 1110 -1.77 -28.69 -25.91
C ALA A 1110 -2.65 -27.47 -25.60
N LEU A 1111 -3.30 -26.91 -26.63
CA LEU A 1111 -4.16 -25.73 -26.51
C LEU A 1111 -5.44 -26.01 -25.71
N GLU A 1112 -6.04 -27.20 -25.84
CA GLU A 1112 -7.17 -27.61 -25.00
C GLU A 1112 -6.77 -27.64 -23.51
N GLN A 1113 -5.59 -28.17 -23.19
CA GLN A 1113 -5.10 -28.20 -21.81
C GLN A 1113 -4.78 -26.79 -21.28
N ILE A 1114 -4.20 -25.91 -22.11
CA ILE A 1114 -3.92 -24.51 -21.75
C ILE A 1114 -5.22 -23.72 -21.52
N THR A 1115 -6.23 -23.92 -22.36
CA THR A 1115 -7.53 -23.23 -22.24
C THR A 1115 -8.31 -23.69 -21.00
N ALA A 1116 -8.14 -24.94 -20.58
CA ALA A 1116 -8.79 -25.50 -19.39
C ALA A 1116 -8.20 -25.01 -18.05
N LEU A 1117 -7.08 -24.27 -18.06
CA LEU A 1117 -6.44 -23.77 -16.84
C LEU A 1117 -7.02 -22.42 -16.41
N SER A 1118 -7.39 -22.31 -15.13
CA SER A 1118 -7.90 -21.07 -14.54
C SER A 1118 -6.81 -20.17 -13.93
N LYS A 1119 -5.61 -20.71 -13.67
CA LYS A 1119 -4.47 -19.98 -13.08
C LYS A 1119 -3.13 -20.54 -13.57
N VAL A 1120 -2.16 -19.65 -13.78
CA VAL A 1120 -0.76 -19.96 -14.13
C VAL A 1120 0.09 -20.02 -12.88
N ASP A 1121 0.91 -21.06 -12.73
CA ASP A 1121 1.88 -21.25 -11.64
C ASP A 1121 3.12 -22.06 -12.11
N ASP A 1122 4.13 -22.18 -11.26
CA ASP A 1122 5.40 -22.84 -11.56
C ASP A 1122 5.25 -24.34 -11.91
N SER A 1123 4.11 -24.96 -11.60
CA SER A 1123 3.83 -26.37 -11.92
C SER A 1123 3.32 -26.58 -13.34
N ASN A 1124 2.90 -25.51 -14.02
CA ASN A 1124 2.27 -25.56 -15.35
C ASN A 1124 2.87 -24.60 -16.39
N CYS A 1125 3.70 -23.63 -15.98
CA CYS A 1125 4.31 -22.67 -16.90
C CYS A 1125 5.74 -22.32 -16.49
N ASP A 1126 6.66 -22.35 -17.44
CA ASP A 1126 8.03 -21.87 -17.26
C ASP A 1126 8.55 -21.14 -18.50
N SER A 1127 9.72 -20.51 -18.37
CA SER A 1127 10.34 -19.72 -19.44
C SER A 1127 10.60 -20.53 -20.72
N GLU A 1128 10.79 -21.84 -20.61
CA GLU A 1128 11.06 -22.74 -21.74
C GLU A 1128 9.77 -23.01 -22.51
N LEU A 1129 8.67 -23.32 -21.82
CA LEU A 1129 7.36 -23.52 -22.44
C LEU A 1129 6.87 -22.25 -23.16
N LEU A 1130 7.06 -21.07 -22.54
CA LEU A 1130 6.71 -19.79 -23.17
C LEU A 1130 7.52 -19.55 -24.45
N SER A 1131 8.81 -19.89 -24.47
CA SER A 1131 9.63 -19.82 -25.68
C SER A 1131 9.19 -20.81 -26.76
N LEU A 1132 8.81 -22.04 -26.39
CA LEU A 1132 8.29 -23.04 -27.34
C LEU A 1132 6.97 -22.60 -27.99
N LEU A 1133 6.05 -22.02 -27.21
CA LEU A 1133 4.78 -21.48 -27.73
C LEU A 1133 5.00 -20.33 -28.73
N LEU A 1134 6.04 -19.53 -28.52
CA LEU A 1134 6.42 -18.44 -29.42
C LEU A 1134 7.11 -18.97 -30.69
N ASP A 1135 8.01 -19.96 -30.55
CA ASP A 1135 8.71 -20.60 -31.68
C ASP A 1135 7.73 -21.29 -32.64
N GLU A 1136 6.67 -21.91 -32.13
CA GLU A 1136 5.61 -22.58 -32.92
C GLU A 1136 4.48 -21.63 -33.36
N LYS A 1137 4.62 -20.31 -33.17
CA LYS A 1137 3.66 -19.25 -33.59
C LYS A 1137 2.23 -19.44 -33.04
N LEU A 1138 2.09 -19.94 -31.81
CA LEU A 1138 0.79 -20.22 -31.19
C LEU A 1138 0.19 -19.04 -30.40
N THR A 1139 0.86 -17.87 -30.39
CA THR A 1139 0.47 -16.67 -29.61
C THR A 1139 -0.97 -16.24 -29.82
N VAL A 1140 -1.44 -16.23 -31.08
CA VAL A 1140 -2.82 -15.82 -31.42
C VAL A 1140 -3.87 -16.73 -30.77
N LYS A 1141 -3.57 -18.03 -30.66
CA LYS A 1141 -4.49 -19.02 -30.10
C LYS A 1141 -4.55 -18.99 -28.57
N CYS A 1142 -3.61 -18.29 -27.92
CA CYS A 1142 -3.52 -18.18 -26.48
C CYS A 1142 -4.15 -16.89 -25.91
N ILE A 1143 -4.66 -15.96 -26.74
CA ILE A 1143 -5.16 -14.65 -26.30
C ILE A 1143 -6.31 -14.76 -25.29
N SER A 1144 -7.23 -15.69 -25.50
CA SER A 1144 -8.38 -15.94 -24.63
C SER A 1144 -8.02 -16.74 -23.37
N THR A 1145 -6.74 -17.03 -23.14
CA THR A 1145 -6.26 -17.86 -22.05
C THR A 1145 -5.44 -17.06 -21.04
N VAL A 1146 -5.33 -17.57 -19.82
CA VAL A 1146 -4.53 -16.97 -18.73
C VAL A 1146 -3.01 -16.92 -19.02
N TYR A 1147 -2.54 -17.58 -20.10
CA TYR A 1147 -1.14 -17.55 -20.53
C TYR A 1147 -0.78 -16.28 -21.33
N TYR A 1148 -1.77 -15.56 -21.88
CA TYR A 1148 -1.49 -14.40 -22.74
C TYR A 1148 -0.67 -13.29 -22.04
N PRO A 1149 -0.99 -12.83 -20.82
CA PRO A 1149 -0.17 -11.83 -20.14
C PRO A 1149 1.27 -12.30 -19.86
N HIS A 1150 1.45 -13.60 -19.59
CA HIS A 1150 2.76 -14.20 -19.31
C HIS A 1150 3.61 -14.32 -20.59
N LEU A 1151 2.98 -14.62 -21.74
CA LEU A 1151 3.63 -14.60 -23.05
C LEU A 1151 4.08 -13.19 -23.44
N VAL A 1152 3.25 -12.18 -23.20
CA VAL A 1152 3.58 -10.77 -23.47
C VAL A 1152 4.74 -10.31 -22.59
N ASN A 1153 4.71 -10.60 -21.28
CA ASN A 1153 5.81 -10.26 -20.38
C ASN A 1153 7.12 -10.97 -20.78
N HIS A 1154 7.07 -12.25 -21.13
CA HIS A 1154 8.26 -13.01 -21.58
C HIS A 1154 8.84 -12.46 -22.90
N LEU A 1155 7.97 -12.05 -23.84
CA LEU A 1155 8.36 -11.37 -25.08
C LEU A 1155 9.08 -10.04 -24.81
N LEU A 1156 8.56 -9.23 -23.88
CA LEU A 1156 9.12 -7.92 -23.54
C LEU A 1156 10.45 -8.05 -22.76
N VAL A 1157 10.55 -9.01 -21.84
CA VAL A 1157 11.78 -9.27 -21.07
C VAL A 1157 12.91 -9.78 -21.98
N LYS A 1158 12.58 -10.61 -22.99
CA LYS A 1158 13.56 -11.15 -23.94
C LYS A 1158 13.72 -10.34 -25.23
N GLN A 1159 13.21 -9.11 -25.26
CA GLN A 1159 13.28 -8.23 -26.43
C GLN A 1159 14.73 -7.97 -26.88
N GLU A 1160 15.69 -7.90 -25.95
CA GLU A 1160 17.11 -7.70 -26.24
C GLU A 1160 17.79 -8.92 -26.90
N GLU A 1161 17.21 -10.12 -26.77
CA GLU A 1161 17.75 -11.36 -27.37
C GLU A 1161 17.46 -11.45 -28.89
N GLY A 1162 16.54 -10.63 -29.42
CA GLY A 1162 16.25 -10.53 -30.86
C GLY A 1162 15.62 -11.77 -31.52
N ARG A 1163 15.20 -12.77 -30.74
CA ARG A 1163 14.75 -14.09 -31.23
C ARG A 1163 13.36 -14.07 -31.89
N TRP A 1164 12.46 -13.18 -31.45
CA TRP A 1164 11.11 -13.06 -32.00
C TRP A 1164 10.83 -11.62 -32.45
N ASN A 1165 10.27 -11.47 -33.65
CA ASN A 1165 9.92 -10.16 -34.17
C ASN A 1165 8.55 -9.72 -33.61
N ILE A 1166 8.57 -8.79 -32.66
CA ILE A 1166 7.38 -8.27 -31.99
C ILE A 1166 6.43 -7.58 -32.99
N GLU A 1167 6.96 -6.92 -34.03
CA GLU A 1167 6.15 -6.28 -35.07
C GLU A 1167 5.41 -7.33 -35.93
N GLU A 1168 6.05 -8.47 -36.20
CA GLU A 1168 5.43 -9.57 -36.94
C GLU A 1168 4.36 -10.31 -36.12
N ILE A 1169 4.57 -10.47 -34.82
CA ILE A 1169 3.57 -11.02 -33.89
C ILE A 1169 2.38 -10.05 -33.74
N ALA A 1170 2.63 -8.75 -33.61
CA ALA A 1170 1.58 -7.74 -33.56
C ALA A 1170 0.77 -7.69 -34.86
N LYS A 1171 1.42 -7.87 -36.02
CA LYS A 1171 0.74 -8.00 -37.32
C LYS A 1171 -0.13 -9.25 -37.40
N GLN A 1172 0.34 -10.40 -36.91
CA GLN A 1172 -0.45 -11.63 -36.83
C GLN A 1172 -1.68 -11.50 -35.92
N LEU A 1173 -1.55 -10.76 -34.80
CA LEU A 1173 -2.67 -10.43 -33.89
C LEU A 1173 -3.70 -9.54 -34.59
N GLN A 1174 -3.25 -8.51 -35.33
CA GLN A 1174 -4.11 -7.62 -36.10
C GLN A 1174 -4.86 -8.36 -37.23
N GLU A 1175 -4.15 -9.18 -38.01
CA GLU A 1175 -4.74 -10.00 -39.10
C GLU A 1175 -5.77 -11.00 -38.57
N SER A 1176 -5.64 -11.41 -37.30
CA SER A 1176 -6.57 -12.32 -36.62
C SER A 1176 -7.74 -11.61 -35.90
N GLY A 1177 -7.85 -10.28 -36.02
CA GLY A 1177 -8.93 -9.47 -35.46
C GLY A 1177 -8.68 -8.88 -34.06
N PHE A 1178 -7.53 -9.16 -33.44
CA PHE A 1178 -7.15 -8.70 -32.10
C PHE A 1178 -6.35 -7.40 -32.15
N THR A 1179 -7.02 -6.34 -32.62
CA THR A 1179 -6.40 -5.04 -32.91
C THR A 1179 -5.97 -4.27 -31.66
N ALA A 1180 -6.68 -4.40 -30.53
CA ALA A 1180 -6.31 -3.71 -29.30
C ALA A 1180 -5.10 -4.38 -28.63
N GLU A 1181 -5.05 -5.70 -28.68
CA GLU A 1181 -3.99 -6.55 -28.14
C GLU A 1181 -2.68 -6.36 -28.92
N ALA A 1182 -2.76 -6.30 -30.25
CA ALA A 1182 -1.63 -5.94 -31.11
C ALA A 1182 -1.06 -4.55 -30.76
N GLY A 1183 -1.94 -3.59 -30.50
CA GLY A 1183 -1.56 -2.22 -30.16
C GLY A 1183 -0.94 -2.09 -28.78
N SER A 1184 -1.51 -2.79 -27.81
CA SER A 1184 -0.98 -2.85 -26.46
C SER A 1184 0.42 -3.48 -26.43
N LEU A 1185 0.62 -4.58 -27.18
CA LEU A 1185 1.93 -5.21 -27.33
C LEU A 1185 2.99 -4.26 -27.94
N LEU A 1186 2.63 -3.52 -28.99
CA LEU A 1186 3.54 -2.56 -29.63
C LEU A 1186 3.86 -1.35 -28.75
N MET A 1187 2.87 -0.85 -28.01
CA MET A 1187 3.08 0.25 -27.07
C MET A 1187 3.98 -0.19 -25.91
N ALA A 1188 3.78 -1.40 -25.38
CA ALA A 1188 4.63 -1.96 -24.33
C ALA A 1188 6.07 -2.19 -24.82
N CYS A 1189 6.25 -2.71 -26.04
CA CYS A 1189 7.55 -2.89 -26.70
C CYS A 1189 8.33 -1.57 -26.88
N LYS A 1190 7.62 -0.46 -27.10
CA LYS A 1190 8.21 0.88 -27.27
C LYS A 1190 8.36 1.67 -25.96
N GLY A 1191 8.13 1.03 -24.81
CA GLY A 1191 8.32 1.65 -23.49
C GLY A 1191 7.25 2.69 -23.14
N THR A 1192 6.08 2.65 -23.79
CA THR A 1192 4.95 3.53 -23.44
C THR A 1192 4.47 3.18 -22.03
N HIS A 1193 4.44 4.17 -21.14
CA HIS A 1193 4.02 3.98 -19.74
C HIS A 1193 2.62 3.33 -19.66
N PRO A 1194 2.36 2.35 -18.77
CA PRO A 1194 1.09 1.63 -18.68
C PRO A 1194 -0.15 2.54 -18.59
N ALA A 1195 -0.04 3.68 -17.90
CA ALA A 1195 -1.12 4.68 -17.79
C ALA A 1195 -1.52 5.33 -19.14
N LEU A 1196 -0.67 5.26 -20.16
CA LEU A 1196 -0.91 5.79 -21.50
C LEU A 1196 -1.36 4.69 -22.50
N GLN A 1197 -1.38 3.42 -22.08
CA GLN A 1197 -1.79 2.28 -22.90
C GLN A 1197 -3.32 2.08 -22.86
N THR A 1198 -4.09 3.15 -23.10
CA THR A 1198 -5.55 3.05 -23.16
C THR A 1198 -6.00 2.25 -24.37
N PHE A 1199 -7.21 1.67 -24.32
CA PHE A 1199 -7.78 0.93 -25.45
C PHE A 1199 -7.78 1.76 -26.75
N SER A 1200 -8.11 3.06 -26.65
CA SER A 1200 -8.07 3.98 -27.79
C SER A 1200 -6.66 4.24 -28.30
N ALA A 1201 -5.68 4.40 -27.40
CA ALA A 1201 -4.27 4.54 -27.76
C ALA A 1201 -3.71 3.28 -28.42
N ALA A 1202 -4.08 2.09 -27.94
CA ALA A 1202 -3.69 0.80 -28.52
C ALA A 1202 -4.21 0.63 -29.95
N VAL A 1203 -5.51 0.87 -30.17
CA VAL A 1203 -6.12 0.76 -31.51
C VAL A 1203 -5.55 1.81 -32.47
N HIS A 1204 -5.22 3.02 -31.99
CA HIS A 1204 -4.54 4.04 -32.81
C HIS A 1204 -3.07 3.69 -33.09
N ALA A 1205 -2.36 3.11 -32.12
CA ALA A 1205 -0.97 2.71 -32.23
C ALA A 1205 -0.79 1.63 -33.31
N VAL A 1206 -1.72 0.65 -33.39
CA VAL A 1206 -1.72 -0.32 -34.51
C VAL A 1206 -1.83 0.38 -35.85
N LYS A 1207 -2.80 1.29 -36.03
CA LYS A 1207 -2.99 2.02 -37.31
C LYS A 1207 -1.79 2.89 -37.72
N HIS A 1208 -0.95 3.28 -36.76
CA HIS A 1208 0.19 4.15 -36.98
C HIS A 1208 1.50 3.36 -37.15
N TRP A 1209 1.61 2.15 -36.61
CA TRP A 1209 2.85 1.37 -36.58
C TRP A 1209 2.82 0.05 -37.37
N ILE A 1210 1.63 -0.46 -37.73
CA ILE A 1210 1.44 -1.57 -38.67
C ILE A 1210 0.58 -1.07 -39.83
#